data_AF-A0A024GKP7-F1
#
_entry.id   AF-A0A024GKP7-F1
#
_cell.length_a   1.000
_cell.length_b   1.000
_cell.length_c   1.000
_cell.angle_alpha   90.00
_cell.angle_beta   90.00
_cell.angle_gamma   90.00
#
_symmetry.space_group_name_H-M   'P 1'
#
loop_
_entity.id
_entity.type
_entity.pdbx_description
1 polymer ?
#
loop_
_entity_poly.entity_id
_entity_poly.type
_entity_poly.pdbx_seq_one_letter_code
_entity_poly.pdbx_strand_id
1 'polypeptide(L)'
;MSEERIVNPAQDAVIKVLVLGDAATGKSSIIKRYVYGSFAEHHQTTIGVDFSLKAATVNGTTVRVQLWDIAGQEHFRALSRVYYKDALGAILVYDISSPETFESVLKWKKEIETKVELPNQKPLPVVLCGNKCDLTDTVDRDFLTSFSESNGFTAWFDTSAKENTNIDAAIKALIEGVLKHQDIFEKKKENRGTIRPTDTTHIKQSRLSWFSNALRTYWLMATEASWELRQNEREKVEIEALDRKIKESTPSRGSQIDGINSFDAFPLSEATKRGLQKCKLTKPTKIQMGAIPHALAGRDILGAAKTGSGKTLAFLIPLLEKLYRSRWDSSEGLGALIISPTRELALQIFEVLRSIGKTHSFSAGLIIGGKNFKEEQFRLGKMNIIVCTPGRLLQHLEQTPNFDVSTLQMLVLDEADRIMDMGFSAQVNSILTYLPVERQTLLFSATQTKSIKHLATLSLNEPEYIAVHEQSKHATPHGLTQNYVVCDLGAKLNILIAFIKSHLKQKTIVFLSTCRQVRFVYQLLCKLQPGVPLCALHGKYKQGKRVEIYYEFLNKPAAVMFATDIAARGLDFPSVNWVFQMDCPENVASYIHRVGRTARYNSQGKALLCLLPSEVQGMKQALEEAKIEIKELKINPQKTSDYQQKIQSILAADKEIKTNAQKAFMSYVRSIFLQPDKKVFQTSKLPLDAFAQSLGLLGAPRMAFLDQLQDAETDVNGENLRAELRAKKNVNRKLQQLKDKIKAEKQRKRQARESSKASKPDAEMPLPESSTLDEDAFLTVRCRYEPDDEIPVAVSDTRERKKHKKIRLDVHNSSRKVFDDEGNMVNPLEQIATQEYQAETSIRELEAQSEVFAAKVAARLKEQESEDRKREKERIRAKHQKKRLKMKGALNQSEDFASNSVQLNIAGSDENESTEGDAGSTDDDSEDHCMNAHSSITDHENVALSLLQKR
;
A
#
# COMPACT_ATOMS: atom_id res chain seq x y z
N MET A 1 43.66 45.41 40.30
CA MET A 1 42.31 45.73 39.81
C MET A 1 42.13 45.03 38.48
N SER A 2 41.49 43.86 38.50
CA SER A 2 41.07 43.14 37.30
C SER A 2 39.57 43.35 37.17
N GLU A 3 39.16 44.12 36.16
CA GLU A 3 37.76 44.36 35.83
C GLU A 3 37.02 43.02 35.70
N GLU A 4 36.07 42.76 36.60
CA GLU A 4 35.08 41.71 36.41
C GLU A 4 34.29 42.07 35.14
N ARG A 5 34.57 41.38 34.04
CA ARG A 5 33.71 41.41 32.86
C ARG A 5 32.33 40.94 33.28
N ILE A 6 31.39 41.88 33.43
CA ILE A 6 29.97 41.61 33.59
C ILE A 6 29.53 40.88 32.32
N VAL A 7 29.47 39.55 32.36
CA VAL A 7 28.99 38.73 31.25
C VAL A 7 27.48 38.93 31.17
N ASN A 8 27.01 39.57 30.09
CA ASN A 8 25.59 39.75 29.84
C ASN A 8 24.92 38.37 29.73
N PRO A 9 23.97 38.01 30.62
CA PRO A 9 23.38 36.68 30.67
C PRO A 9 22.55 36.32 29.41
N ALA A 10 22.22 37.29 28.58
CA ALA A 10 21.54 37.10 27.31
C ALA A 10 22.47 36.75 26.13
N GLN A 11 23.79 36.83 26.30
CA GLN A 11 24.75 36.54 25.25
C GLN A 11 24.69 35.05 24.84
N ASP A 12 24.57 34.78 23.54
CA ASP A 12 24.43 33.45 22.90
C ASP A 12 23.17 32.65 23.26
N ALA A 13 22.20 33.29 23.93
CA ALA A 13 20.91 32.71 24.25
C ALA A 13 20.11 32.35 22.99
N VAL A 14 19.38 31.24 23.05
CA VAL A 14 18.47 30.81 21.98
C VAL A 14 17.08 31.35 22.29
N ILE A 15 16.56 32.19 21.40
CA ILE A 15 15.23 32.77 21.51
C ILE A 15 14.29 32.06 20.53
N LYS A 16 13.31 31.33 21.07
CA LYS A 16 12.25 30.70 20.28
C LYS A 16 11.16 31.71 19.96
N VAL A 17 10.93 31.96 18.67
CA VAL A 17 9.93 32.91 18.16
C VAL A 17 8.91 32.16 17.31
N LEU A 18 7.62 32.34 17.60
CA LEU A 18 6.53 31.74 16.83
C LEU A 18 6.10 32.69 15.70
N VAL A 19 5.91 32.19 14.48
CA VAL A 19 5.38 32.95 13.33
C VAL A 19 4.01 32.39 12.96
N LEU A 20 2.97 33.21 13.14
CA LEU A 20 1.56 32.81 13.09
C LEU A 20 0.75 33.75 12.18
N GLY A 21 -0.39 33.26 11.68
CA GLY A 21 -1.25 33.98 10.73
C GLY A 21 -1.94 33.03 9.75
N ASP A 22 -2.93 33.55 9.02
CA ASP A 22 -3.80 32.75 8.14
C ASP A 22 -3.09 32.18 6.91
N ALA A 23 -3.77 31.28 6.18
CA ALA A 23 -3.24 30.73 4.94
C ALA A 23 -2.87 31.86 3.96
N ALA A 24 -1.79 31.69 3.20
CA ALA A 24 -1.36 32.64 2.16
C ALA A 24 -0.95 34.07 2.60
N THR A 25 -0.84 34.36 3.92
CA THR A 25 -0.31 35.65 4.42
C THR A 25 1.19 35.85 4.20
N GLY A 26 1.92 34.79 3.79
CA GLY A 26 3.33 34.87 3.41
C GLY A 26 4.34 34.67 4.55
N LYS A 27 3.95 34.05 5.67
CA LYS A 27 4.80 33.68 6.82
C LYS A 27 6.13 33.04 6.42
N SER A 28 6.10 31.92 5.68
CA SER A 28 7.33 31.22 5.29
C SER A 28 8.16 32.02 4.29
N SER A 29 7.54 32.92 3.52
CA SER A 29 8.28 33.82 2.63
C SER A 29 9.05 34.89 3.41
N ILE A 30 8.49 35.42 4.51
CA ILE A 30 9.19 36.31 5.43
C ILE A 30 10.37 35.59 6.09
N ILE A 31 10.15 34.37 6.59
CA ILE A 31 11.22 33.57 7.22
C ILE A 31 12.34 33.26 6.23
N LYS A 32 11.99 32.80 5.01
CA LYS A 32 12.98 32.51 3.97
C LYS A 32 13.77 33.75 3.57
N ARG A 33 13.11 34.91 3.47
CA ARG A 33 13.78 36.17 3.16
C ARG A 33 14.75 36.56 4.27
N TYR A 34 14.31 36.52 5.53
CA TYR A 34 15.17 36.88 6.66
C TYR A 34 16.36 35.94 6.82
N VAL A 35 16.17 34.63 6.70
CA VAL A 35 17.23 33.65 6.99
C VAL A 35 18.15 33.41 5.79
N TYR A 36 17.58 33.26 4.60
CA TYR A 36 18.33 32.84 3.39
C TYR A 36 18.50 33.95 2.36
N GLY A 37 17.93 35.14 2.58
CA GLY A 37 18.00 36.26 1.62
C GLY A 37 17.21 36.04 0.32
N SER A 38 16.47 34.93 0.20
CA SER A 38 15.81 34.49 -1.04
C SER A 38 14.29 34.64 -0.99
N PHE A 39 13.65 34.85 -2.14
CA PHE A 39 12.20 34.83 -2.32
C PHE A 39 11.81 33.99 -3.53
N ALA A 40 10.69 33.28 -3.44
CA ALA A 40 10.13 32.46 -4.51
C ALA A 40 8.68 32.88 -4.77
N GLU A 41 8.33 33.13 -6.03
CA GLU A 41 6.98 33.53 -6.45
C GLU A 41 5.95 32.40 -6.28
N HIS A 42 6.40 31.14 -6.36
CA HIS A 42 5.55 29.97 -6.12
C HIS A 42 5.80 29.42 -4.70
N HIS A 43 4.86 29.68 -3.81
CA HIS A 43 4.95 29.27 -2.41
C HIS A 43 4.43 27.85 -2.21
N GLN A 44 5.26 26.97 -1.64
CA GLN A 44 4.82 25.66 -1.12
C GLN A 44 4.22 25.85 0.28
N THR A 45 3.03 25.31 0.52
CA THR A 45 2.39 25.37 1.83
C THR A 45 3.17 24.55 2.85
N THR A 46 3.46 25.14 4.01
CA THR A 46 4.06 24.43 5.15
C THR A 46 3.11 23.35 5.63
N ILE A 47 3.59 22.09 5.70
CA ILE A 47 2.83 20.95 6.23
C ILE A 47 3.33 20.70 7.66
N GLY A 48 2.49 20.98 8.66
CA GLY A 48 2.85 20.84 10.08
C GLY A 48 3.53 22.11 10.60
N VAL A 49 4.79 21.98 11.04
CA VAL A 49 5.58 23.09 11.60
C VAL A 49 7.01 22.97 11.08
N ASP A 50 7.56 24.07 10.58
CA ASP A 50 8.97 24.16 10.13
C ASP A 50 9.71 25.18 10.98
N PHE A 51 11.04 25.12 11.06
CA PHE A 51 11.82 26.13 11.78
C PHE A 51 13.10 26.51 11.07
N SER A 52 13.57 27.73 11.30
CA SER A 52 14.85 28.24 10.78
C SER A 52 15.59 29.01 11.86
N LEU A 53 16.92 28.97 11.83
CA LEU A 53 17.79 29.59 12.84
C LEU A 53 18.68 30.65 12.20
N LYS A 54 18.74 31.84 12.80
CA LYS A 54 19.66 32.92 12.41
C LYS A 54 20.23 33.61 13.65
N ALA A 55 21.53 33.91 13.64
CA ALA A 55 22.13 34.76 14.67
C ALA A 55 21.81 36.23 14.38
N ALA A 56 21.36 36.97 15.40
CA ALA A 56 21.06 38.38 15.31
C ALA A 56 21.79 39.13 16.42
N THR A 57 22.41 40.26 16.08
CA THR A 57 23.09 41.14 17.04
C THR A 57 22.25 42.39 17.25
N VAL A 58 21.83 42.63 18.49
CA VAL A 58 20.97 43.75 18.89
C VAL A 58 21.56 44.39 20.14
N ASN A 59 21.80 45.70 20.14
CA ASN A 59 22.36 46.45 21.26
C ASN A 59 23.64 45.83 21.88
N GLY A 60 24.56 45.37 21.02
CA GLY A 60 25.82 44.74 21.41
C GLY A 60 25.70 43.31 21.96
N THR A 61 24.48 42.76 22.04
CA THR A 61 24.21 41.38 22.49
C THR A 61 23.92 40.49 21.28
N THR A 62 24.60 39.36 21.17
CA THR A 62 24.35 38.39 20.08
C THR A 62 23.46 37.27 20.59
N VAL A 63 22.35 37.02 19.89
CA VAL A 63 21.35 35.99 20.23
C VAL A 63 21.08 35.11 19.02
N ARG A 64 20.71 33.84 19.27
CA ARG A 64 20.30 32.90 18.21
C ARG A 64 18.79 32.84 18.15
N VAL A 65 18.20 33.37 17.08
CA VAL A 65 16.75 33.42 16.89
C VAL A 65 16.31 32.16 16.15
N GLN A 66 15.40 31.40 16.75
CA GLN A 66 14.75 30.25 16.14
C GLN A 66 13.32 30.66 15.74
N LEU A 67 13.08 30.85 14.44
CA LEU A 67 11.78 31.20 13.87
C LEU A 67 11.00 29.93 13.55
N TRP A 68 9.86 29.73 14.19
CA TRP A 68 8.96 28.58 13.98
C TRP A 68 7.80 28.98 13.08
N ASP A 69 7.77 28.47 11.85
CA ASP A 69 6.67 28.65 10.90
C ASP A 69 5.54 27.69 11.22
N ILE A 70 4.43 28.23 11.71
CA ILE A 70 3.26 27.45 12.07
C ILE A 70 2.26 27.51 10.92
N ALA A 71 1.91 26.34 10.35
CA ALA A 71 0.99 26.26 9.23
C ALA A 71 -0.39 26.84 9.58
N GLY A 72 -0.78 27.90 8.90
CA GLY A 72 -2.14 28.47 8.99
C GLY A 72 -3.12 27.67 8.13
N GLN A 73 -3.55 26.48 8.58
CA GLN A 73 -4.59 25.70 7.90
C GLN A 73 -5.92 25.79 8.63
N GLU A 74 -7.02 25.89 7.86
CA GLU A 74 -8.40 25.85 8.34
C GLU A 74 -8.80 24.53 9.02
N HIS A 75 -7.97 23.49 8.92
CA HIS A 75 -8.26 22.15 9.41
C HIS A 75 -7.71 21.85 10.82
N PHE A 76 -6.89 22.74 11.39
CA PHE A 76 -6.44 22.61 12.78
C PHE A 76 -7.10 23.69 13.63
N ARG A 77 -8.25 23.37 14.23
CA ARG A 77 -8.94 24.27 15.19
C ARG A 77 -8.17 24.52 16.50
N ALA A 78 -7.06 23.81 16.73
CA ALA A 78 -6.10 24.09 17.80
C ALA A 78 -4.78 23.34 17.54
N LEU A 79 -3.65 24.07 17.53
CA LEU A 79 -2.33 23.44 17.65
C LEU A 79 -2.12 22.93 19.09
N SER A 80 -1.47 21.78 19.21
CA SER A 80 -1.08 21.17 20.49
C SER A 80 -0.21 22.11 21.31
N ARG A 81 -0.42 22.16 22.64
CA ARG A 81 0.36 22.98 23.59
C ARG A 81 1.89 22.75 23.49
N VAL A 82 2.31 21.62 22.92
CA VAL A 82 3.72 21.27 22.70
C VAL A 82 4.46 22.30 21.83
N TYR A 83 3.82 22.88 20.81
CA TYR A 83 4.50 23.82 19.90
C TYR A 83 4.72 25.21 20.53
N TYR A 84 3.83 25.61 21.44
CA TYR A 84 3.88 26.88 22.16
C TYR A 84 4.86 26.87 23.34
N LYS A 85 5.27 25.68 23.80
CA LYS A 85 6.16 25.52 24.95
C LYS A 85 7.50 26.24 24.73
N ASP A 86 7.95 26.95 25.75
CA ASP A 86 9.24 27.66 25.81
C ASP A 86 9.41 28.76 24.74
N ALA A 87 8.30 29.26 24.16
CA ALA A 87 8.33 30.42 23.27
C ALA A 87 8.60 31.72 24.07
N LEU A 88 9.51 32.55 23.57
CA LEU A 88 9.93 33.80 24.21
C LEU A 88 9.47 35.05 23.44
N GLY A 89 8.99 34.88 22.20
CA GLY A 89 8.32 35.94 21.43
C GLY A 89 7.44 35.38 20.31
N ALA A 90 6.61 36.23 19.71
CA ALA A 90 5.78 35.85 18.56
C ALA A 90 5.66 36.96 17.50
N ILE A 91 5.44 36.56 16.24
CA ILE A 91 5.18 37.43 15.10
C ILE A 91 3.82 37.02 14.51
N LEU A 92 2.87 37.95 14.44
CA LEU A 92 1.60 37.76 13.74
C LEU A 92 1.67 38.39 12.36
N VAL A 93 1.40 37.60 11.32
CA VAL A 93 1.49 38.02 9.91
C VAL A 93 0.10 37.99 9.27
N TYR A 94 -0.37 39.15 8.81
CA TYR A 94 -1.56 39.28 7.98
C TYR A 94 -1.20 39.82 6.59
N ASP A 95 -2.12 39.71 5.64
CA ASP A 95 -1.96 40.21 4.28
C ASP A 95 -2.65 41.58 4.16
N ILE A 96 -1.90 42.62 3.79
CA ILE A 96 -2.45 43.98 3.64
C ILE A 96 -3.53 44.03 2.54
N SER A 97 -3.41 43.18 1.51
CA SER A 97 -4.39 43.13 0.42
C SER A 97 -5.69 42.39 0.78
N SER A 98 -5.74 41.72 1.94
CA SER A 98 -6.89 40.91 2.35
C SER A 98 -7.37 41.31 3.76
N PRO A 99 -8.48 42.09 3.88
CA PRO A 99 -8.98 42.57 5.16
C PRO A 99 -9.45 41.45 6.09
N GLU A 100 -9.90 40.32 5.56
CA GLU A 100 -10.32 39.13 6.33
C GLU A 100 -9.16 38.58 7.19
N THR A 101 -7.93 38.61 6.66
CA THR A 101 -6.75 38.11 7.40
C THR A 101 -6.37 39.00 8.58
N PHE A 102 -6.78 40.28 8.55
CA PHE A 102 -6.58 41.22 9.65
C PHE A 102 -7.56 40.97 10.81
N GLU A 103 -8.80 40.60 10.52
CA GLU A 103 -9.79 40.26 11.56
C GLU A 103 -9.35 39.03 12.39
N SER A 104 -8.66 38.08 11.76
CA SER A 104 -8.09 36.91 12.42
C SER A 104 -6.93 37.22 13.39
N VAL A 105 -6.31 38.40 13.30
CA VAL A 105 -5.13 38.77 14.13
C VAL A 105 -5.46 38.72 15.63
N LEU A 106 -6.64 39.22 16.03
CA LEU A 106 -7.07 39.21 17.44
C LEU A 106 -7.33 37.79 17.95
N LYS A 107 -7.82 36.91 17.08
CA LYS A 107 -8.02 35.49 17.40
C LYS A 107 -6.69 34.80 17.66
N TRP A 108 -5.69 35.01 16.81
CA TRP A 108 -4.34 34.48 16.99
C TRP A 108 -3.66 35.04 18.24
N LYS A 109 -3.85 36.34 18.53
CA LYS A 109 -3.33 36.96 19.74
C LYS A 109 -3.89 36.31 21.01
N LYS A 110 -5.22 36.17 21.10
CA LYS A 110 -5.89 35.53 22.24
C LYS A 110 -5.45 34.08 22.43
N GLU A 111 -5.17 33.36 21.34
CA GLU A 111 -4.65 31.99 21.41
C GLU A 111 -3.24 31.92 22.00
N ILE A 112 -2.34 32.84 21.63
CA ILE A 112 -0.99 32.94 22.21
C ILE A 112 -1.07 33.22 23.70
N GLU A 113 -1.86 34.22 24.11
CA GLU A 113 -2.02 34.62 25.52
C GLU A 113 -2.63 33.51 26.38
N THR A 114 -3.49 32.67 25.80
CA THR A 114 -4.10 31.53 26.53
C THR A 114 -3.15 30.32 26.64
N LYS A 115 -2.19 30.17 25.72
CA LYS A 115 -1.36 28.96 25.58
C LYS A 115 0.10 29.14 26.00
N VAL A 116 0.59 30.37 26.12
CA VAL A 116 1.98 30.70 26.47
C VAL A 116 2.01 31.53 27.74
N GLU A 117 2.62 31.01 28.80
CA GLU A 117 2.94 31.76 30.02
C GLU A 117 4.45 31.96 30.10
N LEU A 118 4.91 33.22 30.17
CA LEU A 118 6.32 33.51 30.40
C LEU A 118 6.71 33.14 31.84
N PRO A 119 7.98 32.77 32.10
CA PRO A 119 8.48 32.41 33.44
C PRO A 119 8.26 33.47 34.53
N ASN A 120 8.05 34.72 34.14
CA ASN A 120 7.83 35.89 35.01
C ASN A 120 6.34 36.33 35.09
N GLN A 121 5.40 35.54 34.56
CA GLN A 121 3.96 35.83 34.50
C GLN A 121 3.59 37.12 33.72
N LYS A 122 4.49 37.64 32.87
CA LYS A 122 4.23 38.78 31.98
C LYS A 122 3.72 38.31 30.61
N PRO A 123 3.00 39.15 29.84
CA PRO A 123 2.54 38.79 28.50
C PRO A 123 3.71 38.63 27.52
N LEU A 124 3.58 37.67 26.60
CA LEU A 124 4.58 37.39 25.56
C LEU A 124 4.75 38.62 24.64
N PRO A 125 5.98 39.09 24.36
CA PRO A 125 6.20 40.11 23.33
C PRO A 125 5.72 39.63 21.95
N VAL A 126 4.79 40.37 21.35
CA VAL A 126 4.21 40.05 20.04
C VAL A 126 4.33 41.25 19.10
N VAL A 127 4.94 41.03 17.93
CA VAL A 127 5.04 42.03 16.84
C VAL A 127 4.03 41.71 15.74
N LEU A 128 3.36 42.76 15.24
CA LEU A 128 2.39 42.66 14.16
C LEU A 128 3.05 43.03 12.82
N CYS A 129 2.94 42.16 11.82
CA CYS A 129 3.48 42.38 10.48
C CYS A 129 2.37 42.35 9.44
N GLY A 130 2.11 43.49 8.79
CA GLY A 130 1.31 43.54 7.57
C GLY A 130 2.20 43.20 6.38
N ASN A 131 2.01 42.06 5.75
CA ASN A 131 2.83 41.60 4.63
C ASN A 131 2.23 41.98 3.28
N LYS A 132 3.08 42.00 2.24
CA LYS A 132 2.74 42.34 0.86
C LYS A 132 2.42 43.82 0.64
N CYS A 133 3.11 44.71 1.36
CA CYS A 133 2.98 46.16 1.10
C CYS A 133 3.38 46.55 -0.34
N ASP A 134 4.13 45.71 -1.06
CA ASP A 134 4.45 45.89 -2.49
C ASP A 134 3.23 45.79 -3.43
N LEU A 135 2.10 45.25 -2.97
CA LEU A 135 0.90 45.09 -3.79
C LEU A 135 -0.09 46.25 -3.63
N THR A 136 -0.03 47.01 -2.53
CA THR A 136 -0.98 48.07 -2.19
C THR A 136 -0.37 49.10 -1.24
N ASP A 137 -0.43 50.39 -1.58
CA ASP A 137 0.09 51.51 -0.76
C ASP A 137 -0.89 52.02 0.32
N THR A 138 -2.08 51.43 0.43
CA THR A 138 -3.16 51.89 1.32
C THR A 138 -3.07 51.26 2.72
N VAL A 139 -2.02 51.60 3.46
CA VAL A 139 -1.91 51.23 4.88
C VAL A 139 -2.24 52.45 5.74
N ASP A 140 -3.35 52.42 6.47
CA ASP A 140 -3.69 53.45 7.46
C ASP A 140 -2.81 53.28 8.70
N ARG A 141 -1.71 54.04 8.74
CA ARG A 141 -0.67 53.95 9.78
C ARG A 141 -1.16 54.48 11.13
N ASP A 142 -2.08 55.45 11.13
CA ASP A 142 -2.63 56.05 12.35
C ASP A 142 -3.60 55.08 13.02
N PHE A 143 -4.41 54.38 12.21
CA PHE A 143 -5.26 53.29 12.68
C PHE A 143 -4.44 52.12 13.24
N LEU A 144 -3.41 51.65 12.53
CA LEU A 144 -2.59 50.52 12.99
C LEU A 144 -1.79 50.85 14.26
N THR A 145 -1.34 52.09 14.42
CA THR A 145 -0.69 52.55 15.64
C THR A 145 -1.66 52.52 16.82
N SER A 146 -2.85 53.10 16.64
CA SER A 146 -3.93 53.07 17.65
C SER A 146 -4.37 51.64 17.99
N PHE A 147 -4.46 50.76 17.00
CA PHE A 147 -4.83 49.35 17.14
C PHE A 147 -3.75 48.54 17.87
N SER A 148 -2.48 48.76 17.52
CA SER A 148 -1.32 48.11 18.13
C SER A 148 -1.26 48.43 19.62
N GLU A 149 -1.43 49.70 19.98
CA GLU A 149 -1.44 50.17 21.37
C GLU A 149 -2.64 49.63 22.15
N SER A 150 -3.85 49.76 21.60
CA SER A 150 -5.10 49.34 22.27
C SER A 150 -5.14 47.84 22.55
N ASN A 151 -4.48 47.02 21.73
CA ASN A 151 -4.45 45.58 21.89
C ASN A 151 -3.17 45.08 22.56
N GLY A 152 -2.18 45.93 22.89
CA GLY A 152 -0.95 45.51 23.57
C GLY A 152 0.04 44.75 22.68
N PHE A 153 0.25 45.19 21.44
CA PHE A 153 1.35 44.72 20.59
C PHE A 153 2.63 45.50 20.88
N THR A 154 3.79 44.85 20.78
CA THR A 154 5.09 45.47 21.08
C THR A 154 5.49 46.50 20.03
N ALA A 155 5.20 46.21 18.76
CA ALA A 155 5.40 47.09 17.61
C ALA A 155 4.62 46.54 16.40
N TRP A 156 4.43 47.38 15.37
CA TRP A 156 3.87 46.97 14.09
C TRP A 156 4.76 47.41 12.92
N PHE A 157 4.78 46.63 11.83
CA PHE A 157 5.58 46.91 10.63
C PHE A 157 4.83 46.53 9.34
N ASP A 158 4.96 47.36 8.30
CA ASP A 158 4.61 47.05 6.91
C ASP A 158 5.78 46.35 6.22
N THR A 159 5.59 45.08 5.87
CA THR A 159 6.66 44.20 5.37
C THR A 159 6.40 43.74 3.94
N SER A 160 7.48 43.60 3.15
CA SER A 160 7.42 42.91 1.86
C SER A 160 8.50 41.84 1.80
N ALA A 161 8.08 40.58 1.72
CA ALA A 161 9.00 39.46 1.45
C ALA A 161 9.62 39.55 0.04
N LYS A 162 8.95 40.19 -0.93
CA LYS A 162 9.45 40.35 -2.29
C LYS A 162 10.54 41.41 -2.38
N GLU A 163 10.34 42.56 -1.73
CA GLU A 163 11.27 43.70 -1.79
C GLU A 163 12.26 43.75 -0.60
N ASN A 164 12.11 42.86 0.37
CA ASN A 164 12.88 42.84 1.63
C ASN A 164 12.70 44.11 2.49
N THR A 165 11.49 44.65 2.50
CA THR A 165 11.15 45.88 3.23
C THR A 165 10.79 45.56 4.68
N ASN A 166 11.41 46.26 5.64
CA ASN A 166 11.12 46.25 7.10
C ASN A 166 11.15 44.91 7.86
N ILE A 167 11.54 43.78 7.23
CA ILE A 167 11.61 42.46 7.88
C ILE A 167 12.66 42.42 8.99
N ASP A 168 13.87 42.94 8.73
CA ASP A 168 14.95 42.97 9.72
C ASP A 168 14.62 43.92 10.90
N ALA A 169 13.90 45.01 10.63
CA ALA A 169 13.44 45.95 11.65
C ALA A 169 12.41 45.30 12.58
N ALA A 170 11.45 44.54 12.03
CA ALA A 170 10.44 43.83 12.80
C ALA A 170 11.05 42.80 13.77
N ILE A 171 12.03 42.04 13.31
CA ILE A 171 12.69 41.02 14.14
C ILE A 171 13.61 41.66 15.18
N LYS A 172 14.28 42.78 14.86
CA LYS A 172 15.07 43.54 15.85
C LYS A 172 14.19 44.09 16.97
N ALA A 173 13.05 44.72 16.64
CA ALA A 173 12.11 45.24 17.64
C ALA A 173 11.54 44.15 18.54
N LEU A 174 11.26 42.96 18.00
CA LEU A 174 10.85 41.80 18.80
C LEU A 174 11.96 41.38 19.78
N ILE A 175 13.21 41.25 19.31
CA ILE A 175 14.35 40.86 20.15
C ILE A 175 14.59 41.90 21.25
N GLU A 176 14.48 43.19 20.95
CA GLU A 176 14.55 44.26 21.97
C GLU A 176 13.45 44.12 23.02
N GLY A 177 12.23 43.78 22.60
CA GLY A 177 11.11 43.47 23.50
C GLY A 177 11.42 42.29 24.44
N VAL A 178 12.04 41.23 23.92
CA VAL A 178 12.45 40.06 24.71
C VAL A 178 13.60 40.40 25.67
N LEU A 179 14.60 41.17 25.21
CA LEU A 179 15.78 41.52 26.00
C LEU A 179 15.48 42.52 27.14
N LYS A 180 14.36 43.25 27.09
CA LYS A 180 13.86 44.06 28.22
C LYS A 180 13.52 43.22 29.45
N HIS A 181 13.28 41.92 29.28
CA HIS A 181 13.00 40.98 30.36
C HIS A 181 14.28 40.25 30.80
N GLN A 182 15.24 41.00 31.38
CA GLN A 182 16.51 40.45 31.88
C GLN A 182 16.33 39.38 32.96
N ASP A 183 15.22 39.43 33.70
CA ASP A 183 14.77 38.47 34.70
C ASP A 183 14.55 37.05 34.15
N ILE A 184 14.29 36.91 32.84
CA ILE A 184 14.20 35.60 32.16
C ILE A 184 15.57 34.92 32.07
N PHE A 185 16.64 35.71 32.06
CA PHE A 185 18.02 35.25 31.89
C PHE A 185 18.78 35.15 33.24
N GLU A 186 18.21 35.63 34.35
CA GLU A 186 18.79 35.57 35.70
C GLU A 186 18.35 34.33 36.52
N LYS A 187 19.30 33.60 37.12
CA LYS A 187 19.03 32.40 37.94
C LYS A 187 18.50 32.77 39.34
N LYS A 188 17.28 32.32 39.72
CA LYS A 188 16.76 32.40 41.11
C LYS A 188 17.70 31.70 42.11
N LYS A 189 18.27 32.47 43.06
CA LYS A 189 18.90 31.95 44.29
C LYS A 189 17.81 31.69 45.34
N GLU A 190 17.55 30.44 45.70
CA GLU A 190 16.68 30.10 46.84
C GLU A 190 17.49 29.90 48.14
N ASN A 191 17.01 30.57 49.19
CA ASN A 191 17.51 30.59 50.57
C ASN A 191 17.44 29.21 51.24
N ARG A 192 18.48 28.87 52.03
CA ARG A 192 18.44 27.78 53.02
C ARG A 192 18.58 28.34 54.44
N GLY A 193 17.57 28.09 55.28
CA GLY A 193 17.62 28.27 56.73
C GLY A 193 17.16 27.00 57.46
N THR A 194 18.14 26.29 58.02
CA THR A 194 18.17 25.44 59.24
C THR A 194 16.89 24.87 59.88
N ILE A 195 16.78 23.53 59.99
CA ILE A 195 16.27 22.80 61.18
C ILE A 195 17.10 21.50 61.40
N ARG A 196 17.35 21.17 62.68
CA ARG A 196 18.10 20.02 63.24
C ARG A 196 17.22 18.74 63.40
N PRO A 197 17.81 17.56 63.69
CA PRO A 197 17.30 16.28 63.19
C PRO A 197 16.57 15.44 64.24
N THR A 198 15.47 14.80 63.83
CA THR A 198 15.13 13.37 64.03
C THR A 198 13.78 13.09 63.39
N ASP A 199 13.76 12.40 62.24
CA ASP A 199 13.08 11.10 62.08
C ASP A 199 13.09 10.62 60.62
N THR A 200 13.56 9.39 60.50
CA THR A 200 13.37 8.33 59.50
C THR A 200 12.89 8.61 58.07
N THR A 201 13.72 8.07 57.17
CA THR A 201 13.41 7.39 55.90
C THR A 201 12.96 8.21 54.70
N HIS A 202 13.67 7.97 53.59
CA HIS A 202 13.52 8.54 52.25
C HIS A 202 13.88 10.02 52.11
N ILE A 203 15.06 10.26 51.52
CA ILE A 203 15.39 11.27 50.49
C ILE A 203 16.92 11.45 50.51
N LYS A 204 17.61 10.57 49.78
CA LYS A 204 18.97 10.83 49.27
C LYS A 204 19.06 10.26 47.86
N GLN A 205 18.49 10.97 46.88
CA GLN A 205 18.79 10.81 45.45
C GLN A 205 18.14 11.96 44.64
N SER A 206 18.54 13.22 44.87
CA SER A 206 18.12 14.32 43.98
C SER A 206 18.97 15.58 44.11
N ARG A 207 20.30 15.45 44.24
CA ARG A 207 21.20 16.64 44.27
C ARG A 207 22.44 16.53 43.37
N LEU A 208 22.44 15.58 42.44
CA LEU A 208 23.48 15.44 41.40
C LEU A 208 22.94 15.55 39.95
N SER A 209 21.64 15.77 39.72
CA SER A 209 21.09 15.73 38.35
C SER A 209 21.02 17.08 37.63
N TRP A 210 20.94 18.21 38.33
CA TRP A 210 20.53 19.47 37.69
C TRP A 210 21.68 20.31 37.08
N PHE A 211 22.88 20.29 37.68
CA PHE A 211 24.09 20.86 37.05
C PHE A 211 24.68 19.95 35.96
N SER A 212 24.26 18.69 35.90
CA SER A 212 24.67 17.76 34.86
C SER A 212 23.94 18.05 33.54
N ASN A 213 22.65 18.43 33.56
CA ASN A 213 21.77 18.36 32.39
C ASN A 213 21.99 19.45 31.32
N ALA A 214 22.33 20.69 31.68
CA ALA A 214 22.56 21.76 30.70
C ALA A 214 23.95 21.66 30.03
N LEU A 215 24.97 21.26 30.81
CA LEU A 215 26.25 20.84 30.25
C LEU A 215 26.09 19.52 29.49
N ARG A 216 25.22 18.60 29.91
CA ARG A 216 24.88 17.39 29.13
C ARG A 216 24.22 17.72 27.81
N THR A 217 23.32 18.70 27.70
CA THR A 217 22.65 19.00 26.43
C THR A 217 23.56 19.74 25.45
N TYR A 218 24.38 20.68 25.92
CA TYR A 218 25.38 21.33 25.08
C TYR A 218 26.53 20.37 24.71
N TRP A 219 26.96 19.52 25.66
CA TRP A 219 27.85 18.40 25.38
C TRP A 219 27.16 17.36 24.49
N LEU A 220 25.87 17.05 24.64
CA LEU A 220 25.10 16.10 23.81
C LEU A 220 24.95 16.59 22.38
N MET A 221 24.63 17.87 22.15
CA MET A 221 24.52 18.45 20.81
C MET A 221 25.89 18.62 20.13
N ALA A 222 26.91 19.07 20.88
CA ALA A 222 28.28 19.12 20.37
C ALA A 222 28.84 17.71 20.16
N THR A 223 28.46 16.73 21.00
CA THR A 223 28.77 15.33 20.79
C THR A 223 27.94 14.73 19.69
N GLU A 224 26.71 15.15 19.40
CA GLU A 224 25.88 14.62 18.31
C GLU A 224 26.42 15.09 16.97
N ALA A 225 26.75 16.38 16.82
CA ALA A 225 27.41 16.89 15.62
C ALA A 225 28.83 16.32 15.47
N SER A 226 29.59 16.22 16.57
CA SER A 226 30.89 15.53 16.57
C SER A 226 30.74 14.02 16.35
N TRP A 227 29.63 13.41 16.73
CA TRP A 227 29.32 12.00 16.56
C TRP A 227 28.89 11.74 15.12
N GLU A 228 28.06 12.57 14.50
CA GLU A 228 27.72 12.49 13.07
C GLU A 228 28.97 12.66 12.21
N LEU A 229 29.85 13.62 12.53
CA LEU A 229 31.16 13.76 11.88
C LEU A 229 32.04 12.53 12.09
N ARG A 230 32.16 12.03 13.34
CA ARG A 230 32.92 10.81 13.65
C ARG A 230 32.31 9.56 13.02
N GLN A 231 30.99 9.48 12.86
CA GLN A 231 30.28 8.40 12.18
C GLN A 231 30.57 8.45 10.70
N ASN A 232 30.42 9.61 10.05
CA ASN A 232 30.77 9.79 8.63
C ASN A 232 32.23 9.47 8.34
N GLU A 233 33.13 9.79 9.27
CA GLU A 233 34.56 9.49 9.17
C GLU A 233 34.85 8.00 9.42
N ARG A 234 34.19 7.37 10.40
CA ARG A 234 34.23 5.92 10.61
C ARG A 234 33.70 5.16 9.40
N GLU A 235 32.57 5.57 8.84
CA GLU A 235 31.99 4.99 7.63
C GLU A 235 32.92 5.17 6.44
N LYS A 236 33.64 6.30 6.34
CA LYS A 236 34.67 6.50 5.30
C LYS A 236 35.77 5.46 5.39
N VAL A 237 36.34 5.31 6.59
CA VAL A 237 37.41 4.35 6.85
C VAL A 237 36.93 2.92 6.64
N GLU A 238 35.68 2.62 7.04
CA GLU A 238 35.06 1.31 6.82
C GLU A 238 34.89 1.02 5.33
N ILE A 239 34.34 1.96 4.54
CA ILE A 239 34.16 1.80 3.09
C ILE A 239 35.51 1.58 2.39
N GLU A 240 36.53 2.38 2.71
CA GLU A 240 37.88 2.22 2.14
C GLU A 240 38.48 0.85 2.48
N ALA A 241 38.30 0.38 3.72
CA ALA A 241 38.76 -0.94 4.15
C ALA A 241 37.98 -2.08 3.46
N LEU A 242 36.67 -1.91 3.25
CA LEU A 242 35.83 -2.86 2.52
C LEU A 242 36.25 -2.97 1.06
N ASP A 243 36.47 -1.85 0.37
CA ASP A 243 36.89 -1.85 -1.02
C ASP A 243 38.26 -2.52 -1.22
N ARG A 244 39.20 -2.32 -0.28
CA ARG A 244 40.47 -3.04 -0.28
C ARG A 244 40.26 -4.56 -0.11
N LYS A 245 39.47 -4.97 0.89
CA LYS A 245 39.18 -6.38 1.13
C LYS A 245 38.46 -7.05 -0.03
N ILE A 246 37.50 -6.37 -0.66
CA ILE A 246 36.80 -6.87 -1.84
C ILE A 246 37.80 -7.14 -2.95
N LYS A 247 38.71 -6.21 -3.25
CA LYS A 247 39.74 -6.41 -4.29
C LYS A 247 40.64 -7.61 -4.00
N GLU A 248 41.03 -7.82 -2.74
CA GLU A 248 41.87 -8.96 -2.32
C GLU A 248 41.11 -10.29 -2.32
N SER A 249 39.84 -10.29 -1.91
CA SER A 249 39.02 -11.51 -1.77
C SER A 249 38.24 -11.88 -3.04
N THR A 250 38.32 -11.07 -4.10
CA THR A 250 37.55 -11.31 -5.32
C THR A 250 38.14 -12.50 -6.09
N PRO A 251 37.36 -13.56 -6.34
CA PRO A 251 37.83 -14.68 -7.13
C PRO A 251 38.03 -14.31 -8.59
N SER A 252 38.96 -14.99 -9.27
CA SER A 252 39.11 -14.90 -10.73
C SER A 252 37.81 -15.25 -11.44
N ARG A 253 37.58 -14.69 -12.63
CA ARG A 253 36.40 -15.05 -13.44
C ARG A 253 36.40 -16.56 -13.71
N GLY A 254 35.23 -17.21 -13.58
CA GLY A 254 35.08 -18.66 -13.71
C GLY A 254 35.47 -19.49 -12.49
N SER A 255 35.98 -18.89 -11.41
CA SER A 255 36.35 -19.59 -10.18
C SER A 255 35.39 -19.30 -9.04
N GLN A 256 35.04 -20.31 -8.23
CA GLN A 256 34.14 -20.19 -7.10
C GLN A 256 34.90 -20.40 -5.79
N ILE A 257 34.53 -19.66 -4.75
CA ILE A 257 35.07 -19.87 -3.41
C ILE A 257 34.26 -20.97 -2.73
N ASP A 258 34.90 -22.11 -2.49
CA ASP A 258 34.33 -23.20 -1.72
C ASP A 258 34.73 -23.12 -0.24
N GLY A 259 33.87 -23.61 0.66
CA GLY A 259 34.21 -23.80 2.08
C GLY A 259 33.93 -22.63 3.02
N ILE A 260 33.20 -21.59 2.58
CA ILE A 260 32.78 -20.50 3.48
C ILE A 260 31.67 -20.98 4.42
N ASN A 261 31.96 -21.04 5.72
CA ASN A 261 31.03 -21.53 6.74
C ASN A 261 30.20 -20.44 7.44
N SER A 262 30.56 -19.15 7.28
CA SER A 262 29.86 -18.02 7.90
C SER A 262 29.80 -16.81 6.96
N PHE A 263 28.76 -15.99 7.09
CA PHE A 263 28.68 -14.69 6.39
C PHE A 263 29.79 -13.72 6.80
N ASP A 264 30.40 -13.90 7.97
CA ASP A 264 31.50 -13.05 8.46
C ASP A 264 32.76 -13.12 7.59
N ALA A 265 32.91 -14.19 6.80
CA ALA A 265 34.03 -14.35 5.89
C ALA A 265 33.93 -13.44 4.65
N PHE A 266 32.73 -12.92 4.33
CA PHE A 266 32.57 -11.97 3.24
C PHE A 266 32.95 -10.55 3.69
N PRO A 267 33.53 -9.72 2.81
CA PRO A 267 33.80 -8.32 3.09
C PRO A 267 32.50 -7.50 3.07
N LEU A 268 31.71 -7.61 4.14
CA LEU A 268 30.42 -6.93 4.32
C LEU A 268 30.55 -5.82 5.38
N SER A 269 29.76 -4.76 5.24
CA SER A 269 29.60 -3.72 6.25
C SER A 269 29.05 -4.27 7.57
N GLU A 270 29.40 -3.59 8.67
CA GLU A 270 28.87 -3.92 10.00
C GLU A 270 27.35 -3.72 10.09
N ALA A 271 26.80 -2.80 9.30
CA ALA A 271 25.35 -2.64 9.16
C ALA A 271 24.70 -3.92 8.61
N THR A 272 25.19 -4.48 7.50
CA THR A 272 24.62 -5.71 6.92
C THR A 272 24.84 -6.93 7.79
N LYS A 273 26.01 -7.07 8.42
CA LYS A 273 26.27 -8.17 9.37
C LYS A 273 25.28 -8.17 10.54
N ARG A 274 25.04 -7.01 11.16
CA ARG A 274 24.03 -6.87 12.22
C ARG A 274 22.63 -7.23 11.74
N GLY A 275 22.26 -6.84 10.53
CA GLY A 275 20.99 -7.22 9.90
C GLY A 275 20.82 -8.73 9.74
N LEU A 276 21.88 -9.40 9.25
CA LEU A 276 21.90 -10.86 9.09
C LEU A 276 21.87 -11.60 10.44
N GLN A 277 22.62 -11.12 11.43
CA GLN A 277 22.65 -11.67 12.79
C GLN A 277 21.28 -11.55 13.49
N LYS A 278 20.59 -10.40 13.39
CA LYS A 278 19.23 -10.21 13.92
C LYS A 278 18.23 -11.17 13.29
N CYS A 279 18.44 -11.53 12.01
CA CYS A 279 17.62 -12.53 11.30
C CYS A 279 18.06 -13.99 11.56
N LYS A 280 19.05 -14.23 12.43
CA LYS A 280 19.64 -15.55 12.72
C LYS A 280 20.19 -16.28 11.48
N LEU A 281 20.64 -15.52 10.49
CA LEU A 281 21.23 -16.03 9.25
C LEU A 281 22.74 -16.11 9.42
N THR A 282 23.25 -17.30 9.79
CA THR A 282 24.67 -17.48 10.11
C THR A 282 25.47 -18.11 8.96
N LYS A 283 24.90 -19.10 8.27
CA LYS A 283 25.61 -19.85 7.22
C LYS A 283 25.12 -19.50 5.82
N PRO A 284 26.02 -19.15 4.87
CA PRO A 284 25.64 -18.91 3.49
C PRO A 284 25.31 -20.20 2.74
N THR A 285 24.39 -20.12 1.79
CA THR A 285 24.07 -21.22 0.87
C THR A 285 25.06 -21.26 -0.28
N LYS A 286 25.11 -22.38 -1.01
CA LYS A 286 26.05 -22.55 -2.14
C LYS A 286 25.91 -21.47 -3.23
N ILE A 287 24.69 -21.02 -3.54
CA ILE A 287 24.49 -19.93 -4.51
C ILE A 287 24.94 -18.58 -3.96
N GLN A 288 24.84 -18.36 -2.64
CA GLN A 288 25.34 -17.16 -1.99
C GLN A 288 26.87 -17.15 -1.98
N MET A 289 27.51 -18.29 -1.69
CA MET A 289 28.98 -18.44 -1.76
C MET A 289 29.54 -18.17 -3.15
N GLY A 290 28.88 -18.67 -4.19
CA GLY A 290 29.28 -18.37 -5.57
C GLY A 290 29.02 -16.91 -5.95
N ALA A 291 27.81 -16.39 -5.71
CA ALA A 291 27.37 -15.11 -6.27
C ALA A 291 27.86 -13.86 -5.53
N ILE A 292 27.89 -13.89 -4.19
CA ILE A 292 28.18 -12.69 -3.40
C ILE A 292 29.56 -12.10 -3.72
N PRO A 293 30.67 -12.88 -3.77
CA PRO A 293 31.99 -12.32 -4.05
C PRO A 293 32.09 -11.60 -5.40
N HIS A 294 31.54 -12.20 -6.46
CA HIS A 294 31.54 -11.59 -7.80
C HIS A 294 30.62 -10.36 -7.87
N ALA A 295 29.49 -10.38 -7.18
CA ALA A 295 28.56 -9.26 -7.15
C ALA A 295 29.16 -8.05 -6.40
N LEU A 296 29.85 -8.28 -5.28
CA LEU A 296 30.54 -7.23 -4.52
C LEU A 296 31.64 -6.55 -5.34
N ALA A 297 32.32 -7.32 -6.20
CA ALA A 297 33.31 -6.84 -7.16
C ALA A 297 32.72 -6.03 -8.33
N GLY A 298 31.39 -5.86 -8.39
CA GLY A 298 30.73 -5.08 -9.44
C GLY A 298 30.48 -5.84 -10.75
N ARG A 299 30.73 -7.16 -10.81
CA ARG A 299 30.48 -7.96 -12.01
C ARG A 299 29.00 -8.26 -12.17
N ASP A 300 28.55 -8.34 -13.42
CA ASP A 300 27.22 -8.85 -13.76
C ASP A 300 27.14 -10.36 -13.45
N ILE A 301 25.95 -10.84 -13.09
CA ILE A 301 25.75 -12.24 -12.69
C ILE A 301 24.61 -12.86 -13.45
N LEU A 302 24.85 -14.07 -13.96
CA LEU A 302 23.82 -15.00 -14.40
C LEU A 302 23.78 -16.18 -13.42
N GLY A 303 22.90 -16.09 -12.43
CA GLY A 303 22.74 -17.07 -11.36
C GLY A 303 21.68 -18.11 -11.68
N ALA A 304 22.08 -19.37 -11.80
CA ALA A 304 21.17 -20.51 -11.99
C ALA A 304 21.16 -21.42 -10.75
N ALA A 305 20.07 -21.39 -10.00
CA ALA A 305 19.93 -22.22 -8.79
C ALA A 305 18.50 -22.66 -8.54
N LYS A 306 18.34 -23.87 -7.97
CA LYS A 306 17.05 -24.49 -7.63
C LYS A 306 16.19 -23.57 -6.74
N THR A 307 14.88 -23.77 -6.74
CA THR A 307 13.96 -23.04 -5.84
C THR A 307 14.29 -23.33 -4.38
N GLY A 308 14.24 -22.34 -3.51
CA GLY A 308 14.56 -22.51 -2.08
C GLY A 308 16.07 -22.61 -1.78
N SER A 309 16.95 -22.28 -2.73
CA SER A 309 18.41 -22.25 -2.54
C SER A 309 18.93 -20.96 -1.86
N GLY A 310 18.05 -20.03 -1.49
CA GLY A 310 18.44 -18.75 -0.88
C GLY A 310 18.89 -17.66 -1.85
N LYS A 311 18.41 -17.69 -3.11
CA LYS A 311 18.73 -16.68 -4.15
C LYS A 311 18.47 -15.24 -3.72
N THR A 312 17.44 -15.01 -2.92
CA THR A 312 17.04 -13.67 -2.48
C THR A 312 18.20 -12.94 -1.77
N LEU A 313 18.87 -13.60 -0.82
CA LEU A 313 20.01 -12.99 -0.14
C LEU A 313 21.25 -12.85 -1.05
N ALA A 314 21.37 -13.70 -2.08
CA ALA A 314 22.48 -13.65 -3.02
C ALA A 314 22.52 -12.36 -3.85
N PHE A 315 21.36 -11.71 -4.08
CA PHE A 315 21.30 -10.39 -4.72
C PHE A 315 21.02 -9.24 -3.75
N LEU A 316 20.31 -9.46 -2.64
CA LEU A 316 20.02 -8.38 -1.69
C LEU A 316 21.27 -7.93 -0.92
N ILE A 317 22.16 -8.86 -0.54
CA ILE A 317 23.39 -8.51 0.20
C ILE A 317 24.29 -7.61 -0.68
N PRO A 318 24.65 -8.00 -1.92
CA PRO A 318 25.45 -7.12 -2.78
C PRO A 318 24.78 -5.79 -3.12
N LEU A 319 23.44 -5.77 -3.22
CA LEU A 319 22.68 -4.54 -3.47
C LEU A 319 22.84 -3.54 -2.32
N LEU A 320 22.65 -3.98 -1.07
CA LEU A 320 22.84 -3.12 0.11
C LEU A 320 24.29 -2.64 0.22
N GLU A 321 25.25 -3.53 0.02
CA GLU A 321 26.68 -3.19 0.08
C GLU A 321 27.10 -2.22 -1.03
N LYS A 322 26.55 -2.34 -2.24
CA LYS A 322 26.86 -1.40 -3.32
C LYS A 322 26.36 0.00 -2.98
N LEU A 323 25.11 0.13 -2.55
CA LEU A 323 24.54 1.43 -2.17
C LEU A 323 25.25 2.02 -0.95
N TYR A 324 25.64 1.19 0.02
CA TYR A 324 26.37 1.65 1.21
C TYR A 324 27.75 2.20 0.84
N ARG A 325 28.52 1.49 0.00
CA ARG A 325 29.84 1.95 -0.45
C ARG A 325 29.76 3.18 -1.36
N SER A 326 28.69 3.30 -2.14
CA SER A 326 28.38 4.51 -2.92
C SER A 326 27.86 5.68 -2.07
N ARG A 327 27.71 5.51 -0.75
CA ARG A 327 27.18 6.53 0.18
C ARG A 327 25.80 7.05 -0.24
N TRP A 328 24.95 6.15 -0.73
CA TRP A 328 23.63 6.52 -1.22
C TRP A 328 22.74 7.00 -0.06
N ASP A 329 22.27 8.24 -0.13
CA ASP A 329 21.30 8.80 0.83
C ASP A 329 19.87 8.83 0.24
N SER A 330 18.89 9.05 1.09
CA SER A 330 17.48 9.27 0.77
C SER A 330 17.22 10.42 -0.22
N SER A 331 18.18 11.32 -0.43
CA SER A 331 18.14 12.44 -1.38
C SER A 331 18.59 12.08 -2.81
N GLU A 332 19.40 11.02 -2.98
CA GLU A 332 20.05 10.62 -4.25
C GLU A 332 19.09 9.89 -5.23
N GLY A 333 17.82 9.72 -4.86
CA GLY A 333 16.83 9.05 -5.71
C GLY A 333 17.08 7.54 -5.85
N LEU A 334 16.70 6.96 -7.00
CA LEU A 334 16.66 5.52 -7.24
C LEU A 334 18.06 4.93 -7.51
N GLY A 335 18.62 4.21 -6.54
CA GLY A 335 19.91 3.52 -6.67
C GLY A 335 19.79 2.06 -7.11
N ALA A 336 18.70 1.35 -6.75
CA ALA A 336 18.54 -0.06 -7.11
C ALA A 336 17.09 -0.45 -7.47
N LEU A 337 16.95 -1.32 -8.47
CA LEU A 337 15.68 -1.77 -8.99
C LEU A 337 15.62 -3.30 -9.05
N ILE A 338 14.63 -3.88 -8.38
CA ILE A 338 14.36 -5.32 -8.39
C ILE A 338 13.04 -5.57 -9.13
N ILE A 339 13.12 -6.32 -10.22
CA ILE A 339 11.96 -6.72 -11.03
C ILE A 339 11.63 -8.18 -10.74
N SER A 340 10.39 -8.41 -10.33
CA SER A 340 9.86 -9.73 -10.00
C SER A 340 8.57 -10.02 -10.78
N PRO A 341 8.33 -11.25 -11.27
CA PRO A 341 7.19 -11.58 -12.14
C PRO A 341 5.83 -11.49 -11.46
N THR A 342 5.76 -11.73 -10.13
CA THR A 342 4.50 -11.80 -9.39
C THR A 342 4.49 -10.80 -8.23
N ARG A 343 3.30 -10.33 -7.88
CA ARG A 343 3.12 -9.34 -6.82
C ARG A 343 3.50 -9.88 -5.46
N GLU A 344 3.27 -11.18 -5.26
CA GLU A 344 3.51 -11.85 -3.99
C GLU A 344 5.00 -12.10 -3.79
N LEU A 345 5.73 -12.48 -4.85
CA LEU A 345 7.18 -12.60 -4.78
C LEU A 345 7.83 -11.23 -4.55
N ALA A 346 7.35 -10.17 -5.21
CA ALA A 346 7.81 -8.81 -4.94
C ALA A 346 7.60 -8.41 -3.47
N LEU A 347 6.44 -8.72 -2.89
CA LEU A 347 6.15 -8.46 -1.47
C LEU A 347 7.07 -9.26 -0.54
N GLN A 348 7.31 -10.54 -0.85
CA GLN A 348 8.23 -11.39 -0.08
C GLN A 348 9.68 -10.86 -0.13
N ILE A 349 10.16 -10.46 -1.29
CA ILE A 349 11.50 -9.86 -1.43
C ILE A 349 11.58 -8.56 -0.62
N PHE A 350 10.53 -7.74 -0.67
CA PHE A 350 10.46 -6.49 0.09
C PHE A 350 10.49 -6.72 1.61
N GLU A 351 9.82 -7.75 2.12
CA GLU A 351 9.88 -8.13 3.54
C GLU A 351 11.27 -8.60 3.97
N VAL A 352 11.94 -9.40 3.14
CA VAL A 352 13.33 -9.83 3.40
C VAL A 352 14.28 -8.64 3.34
N LEU A 353 14.12 -7.75 2.36
CA LEU A 353 14.88 -6.49 2.27
C LEU A 353 14.69 -5.66 3.55
N ARG A 354 13.45 -5.55 4.05
CA ARG A 354 13.16 -4.84 5.30
C ARG A 354 13.74 -5.54 6.53
N SER A 355 13.84 -6.85 6.56
CA SER A 355 14.38 -7.55 7.73
C SER A 355 15.90 -7.35 7.85
N ILE A 356 16.64 -7.47 6.74
CA ILE A 356 18.11 -7.34 6.73
C ILE A 356 18.58 -5.89 6.59
N GLY A 357 17.81 -5.04 5.90
CA GLY A 357 18.15 -3.65 5.62
C GLY A 357 17.81 -2.67 6.74
N LYS A 358 17.21 -3.14 7.84
CA LYS A 358 16.80 -2.32 9.02
C LYS A 358 17.91 -1.51 9.65
N THR A 359 19.16 -1.93 9.48
CA THR A 359 20.36 -1.30 10.04
C THR A 359 20.97 -0.25 9.12
N HIS A 360 20.43 -0.09 7.91
CA HIS A 360 20.85 0.90 6.92
C HIS A 360 19.87 2.09 6.88
N SER A 361 20.33 3.23 6.35
CA SER A 361 19.55 4.46 6.19
C SER A 361 18.71 4.52 4.89
N PHE A 362 18.68 3.45 4.10
CA PHE A 362 18.01 3.44 2.79
C PHE A 362 16.49 3.49 2.88
N SER A 363 15.89 4.16 1.89
CA SER A 363 14.45 4.10 1.64
C SER A 363 14.11 2.99 0.63
N ALA A 364 13.06 2.22 0.91
CA ALA A 364 12.61 1.13 0.03
C ALA A 364 11.11 1.24 -0.28
N GLY A 365 10.75 1.05 -1.55
CA GLY A 365 9.38 1.09 -2.05
C GLY A 365 8.96 -0.23 -2.71
N LEU A 366 7.68 -0.59 -2.56
CA LEU A 366 7.07 -1.74 -3.22
C LEU A 366 6.02 -1.29 -4.25
N ILE A 367 6.33 -1.44 -5.53
CA ILE A 367 5.44 -1.03 -6.64
C ILE A 367 4.80 -2.26 -7.30
N ILE A 368 3.54 -2.50 -6.96
CA ILE A 368 2.78 -3.64 -7.48
C ILE A 368 1.40 -3.23 -7.95
N GLY A 369 0.90 -3.88 -9.00
CA GLY A 369 -0.45 -3.59 -9.48
C GLY A 369 -1.53 -3.85 -8.41
N GLY A 370 -2.65 -3.12 -8.50
CA GLY A 370 -3.77 -3.26 -7.57
C GLY A 370 -3.73 -2.34 -6.35
N LYS A 371 -2.67 -1.53 -6.20
CA LYS A 371 -2.57 -0.42 -5.25
C LYS A 371 -2.90 0.93 -5.91
N ASN A 372 -3.11 1.97 -5.08
CA ASN A 372 -3.43 3.31 -5.55
C ASN A 372 -2.23 3.95 -6.27
N PHE A 373 -2.41 4.29 -7.55
CA PHE A 373 -1.35 4.85 -8.39
C PHE A 373 -0.88 6.23 -7.92
N LYS A 374 -1.81 7.10 -7.49
CA LYS A 374 -1.48 8.48 -7.13
C LYS A 374 -0.60 8.56 -5.89
N GLU A 375 -0.86 7.69 -4.92
CA GLU A 375 -0.04 7.60 -3.69
C GLU A 375 1.36 7.08 -3.98
N GLU A 376 1.47 6.05 -4.83
CA GLU A 376 2.77 5.54 -5.30
C GLU A 376 3.55 6.62 -6.04
N GLN A 377 2.88 7.37 -6.92
CA GLN A 377 3.44 8.46 -7.72
C GLN A 377 4.12 9.54 -6.86
N PHE A 378 3.49 9.96 -5.76
CA PHE A 378 4.05 11.00 -4.87
C PHE A 378 5.30 10.54 -4.10
N ARG A 379 5.39 9.23 -3.81
CA ARG A 379 6.47 8.66 -2.98
C ARG A 379 7.66 8.19 -3.80
N LEU A 380 7.44 7.91 -5.09
CA LEU A 380 8.42 7.27 -5.96
C LEU A 380 9.75 8.01 -6.04
N GLY A 381 9.70 9.34 -6.13
CA GLY A 381 10.90 10.17 -6.23
C GLY A 381 11.77 10.22 -4.97
N LYS A 382 11.32 9.60 -3.87
CA LYS A 382 12.05 9.58 -2.57
C LYS A 382 12.55 8.18 -2.19
N MET A 383 12.49 7.21 -3.10
CA MET A 383 12.84 5.80 -2.82
C MET A 383 14.18 5.43 -3.43
N ASN A 384 15.08 4.85 -2.65
CA ASN A 384 16.39 4.40 -3.10
C ASN A 384 16.36 3.00 -3.71
N ILE A 385 15.53 2.12 -3.13
CA ILE A 385 15.39 0.73 -3.58
C ILE A 385 13.94 0.49 -3.95
N ILE A 386 13.70 0.02 -5.17
CA ILE A 386 12.35 -0.30 -5.64
C ILE A 386 12.24 -1.79 -5.92
N VAL A 387 11.28 -2.45 -5.27
CA VAL A 387 10.85 -3.81 -5.63
C VAL A 387 9.54 -3.72 -6.39
N CYS A 388 9.47 -4.31 -7.59
CA CYS A 388 8.34 -4.06 -8.47
C CYS A 388 7.96 -5.23 -9.38
N THR A 389 6.76 -5.11 -9.95
CA THR A 389 6.31 -5.97 -11.08
C THR A 389 6.41 -5.23 -12.41
N PRO A 390 6.85 -5.88 -13.51
CA PRO A 390 7.15 -5.22 -14.79
C PRO A 390 6.04 -4.28 -15.28
N GLY A 391 4.81 -4.76 -15.36
CA GLY A 391 3.71 -3.98 -15.92
C GLY A 391 3.36 -2.72 -15.11
N ARG A 392 3.56 -2.74 -13.78
CA ARG A 392 3.31 -1.56 -12.94
C ARG A 392 4.48 -0.57 -12.98
N LEU A 393 5.72 -1.08 -13.02
CA LEU A 393 6.91 -0.25 -13.20
C LEU A 393 6.85 0.52 -14.53
N LEU A 394 6.55 -0.18 -15.63
CA LEU A 394 6.43 0.46 -16.96
C LEU A 394 5.39 1.57 -16.96
N GLN A 395 4.26 1.36 -16.29
CA GLN A 395 3.25 2.41 -16.12
C GLN A 395 3.83 3.64 -15.38
N HIS A 396 4.63 3.44 -14.34
CA HIS A 396 5.24 4.56 -13.63
C HIS A 396 6.31 5.28 -14.47
N LEU A 397 7.12 4.55 -15.23
CA LEU A 397 8.08 5.11 -16.18
C LEU A 397 7.40 5.98 -17.26
N GLU A 398 6.21 5.58 -17.72
CA GLU A 398 5.47 6.32 -18.76
C GLU A 398 4.63 7.49 -18.21
N GLN A 399 4.08 7.38 -16.99
CA GLN A 399 3.01 8.27 -16.50
C GLN A 399 3.41 9.11 -15.27
N THR A 400 4.50 8.78 -14.59
CA THR A 400 4.95 9.55 -13.42
C THR A 400 5.86 10.69 -13.89
N PRO A 401 5.46 11.96 -13.74
CA PRO A 401 6.34 13.07 -14.04
C PRO A 401 7.50 13.06 -13.06
N ASN A 402 8.71 13.39 -13.54
CA ASN A 402 9.93 13.50 -12.75
C ASN A 402 10.35 12.20 -12.02
N PHE A 403 9.96 11.03 -12.53
CA PHE A 403 10.55 9.77 -12.06
C PHE A 403 11.89 9.54 -12.76
N ASP A 404 12.95 10.04 -12.14
CA ASP A 404 14.31 9.86 -12.63
C ASP A 404 14.83 8.46 -12.30
N VAL A 405 15.33 7.77 -13.32
CA VAL A 405 15.96 6.44 -13.23
C VAL A 405 17.39 6.45 -13.78
N SER A 406 17.92 7.62 -14.14
CA SER A 406 19.26 7.78 -14.72
C SER A 406 20.38 7.42 -13.74
N THR A 407 20.14 7.57 -12.44
CA THR A 407 21.10 7.31 -11.36
C THR A 407 21.18 5.82 -10.95
N LEU A 408 20.45 4.93 -11.62
CA LEU A 408 20.35 3.52 -11.25
C LEU A 408 21.70 2.79 -11.28
N GLN A 409 22.14 2.29 -10.12
CA GLN A 409 23.41 1.57 -9.95
C GLN A 409 23.31 0.06 -10.16
N MET A 410 22.15 -0.53 -9.81
CA MET A 410 21.95 -1.98 -9.85
C MET A 410 20.53 -2.36 -10.32
N LEU A 411 20.46 -3.26 -11.30
CA LEU A 411 19.24 -3.91 -11.75
C LEU A 411 19.26 -5.38 -11.36
N VAL A 412 18.19 -5.87 -10.72
CA VAL A 412 18.00 -7.28 -10.40
C VAL A 412 16.78 -7.81 -11.12
N LEU A 413 16.94 -8.91 -11.86
CA LEU A 413 15.86 -9.66 -12.48
C LEU A 413 15.71 -11.01 -11.78
N ASP A 414 14.69 -11.15 -10.93
CA ASP A 414 14.40 -12.40 -10.23
C ASP A 414 13.33 -13.23 -10.98
N GLU A 415 13.48 -14.55 -10.95
CA GLU A 415 12.67 -15.51 -11.72
C GLU A 415 12.49 -15.12 -13.20
N ALA A 416 13.60 -14.85 -13.89
CA ALA A 416 13.58 -14.38 -15.28
C ALA A 416 12.90 -15.36 -16.26
N ASP A 417 12.96 -16.67 -16.02
CA ASP A 417 12.18 -17.69 -16.74
C ASP A 417 10.69 -17.38 -16.67
N ARG A 418 10.19 -16.99 -15.51
CA ARG A 418 8.78 -16.67 -15.33
C ARG A 418 8.37 -15.38 -16.01
N ILE A 419 9.23 -14.36 -16.00
CA ILE A 419 9.02 -13.13 -16.75
C ILE A 419 8.80 -13.45 -18.24
N MET A 420 9.61 -14.35 -18.79
CA MET A 420 9.49 -14.80 -20.18
C MET A 420 8.22 -15.63 -20.41
N ASP A 421 7.96 -16.64 -19.58
CA ASP A 421 6.79 -17.54 -19.71
C ASP A 421 5.45 -16.78 -19.61
N MET A 422 5.37 -15.72 -18.81
CA MET A 422 4.16 -14.90 -18.66
C MET A 422 3.93 -13.91 -19.81
N GLY A 423 4.84 -13.87 -20.79
CA GLY A 423 4.79 -12.94 -21.91
C GLY A 423 5.05 -11.49 -21.47
N PHE A 424 5.87 -11.29 -20.41
CA PHE A 424 6.33 -9.96 -20.01
C PHE A 424 7.62 -9.54 -20.71
N SER A 425 8.15 -10.36 -21.62
CA SER A 425 9.37 -10.07 -22.40
C SER A 425 9.31 -8.69 -23.06
N ALA A 426 8.22 -8.36 -23.76
CA ALA A 426 8.04 -7.07 -24.40
C ALA A 426 8.07 -5.90 -23.39
N GLN A 427 7.45 -6.09 -22.22
CA GLN A 427 7.42 -5.05 -21.17
C GLN A 427 8.80 -4.85 -20.55
N VAL A 428 9.54 -5.93 -20.30
CA VAL A 428 10.91 -5.84 -19.77
C VAL A 428 11.85 -5.21 -20.78
N ASN A 429 11.75 -5.55 -22.06
CA ASN A 429 12.54 -4.89 -23.10
C ASN A 429 12.25 -3.38 -23.14
N SER A 430 10.98 -2.96 -23.04
CA SER A 430 10.63 -1.53 -22.93
C SER A 430 11.15 -0.90 -21.64
N ILE A 431 11.16 -1.60 -20.51
CA ILE A 431 11.77 -1.08 -19.28
C ILE A 431 13.26 -0.87 -19.49
N LEU A 432 13.97 -1.85 -20.06
CA LEU A 432 15.41 -1.78 -20.31
C LEU A 432 15.80 -0.58 -21.20
N THR A 433 14.94 -0.15 -22.12
CA THR A 433 15.19 1.06 -22.94
C THR A 433 15.13 2.37 -22.15
N TYR A 434 14.43 2.41 -21.02
CA TYR A 434 14.41 3.58 -20.13
C TYR A 434 15.57 3.60 -19.13
N LEU A 435 16.21 2.44 -18.88
CA LEU A 435 17.24 2.32 -17.85
C LEU A 435 18.64 2.67 -18.40
N PRO A 436 19.53 3.26 -17.57
CA PRO A 436 20.88 3.63 -17.99
C PRO A 436 21.71 2.38 -18.31
N VAL A 437 22.54 2.44 -19.36
CA VAL A 437 23.37 1.31 -19.81
C VAL A 437 24.47 1.00 -18.78
N GLU A 438 25.05 2.04 -18.17
CA GLU A 438 26.10 1.92 -17.16
C GLU A 438 25.49 1.56 -15.80
N ARG A 439 25.24 0.27 -15.60
CA ARG A 439 24.69 -0.31 -14.36
C ARG A 439 25.19 -1.75 -14.22
N GLN A 440 25.18 -2.26 -12.99
CA GLN A 440 25.39 -3.69 -12.76
C GLN A 440 24.06 -4.43 -12.84
N THR A 441 24.00 -5.52 -13.58
CA THR A 441 22.79 -6.33 -13.73
C THR A 441 22.98 -7.74 -13.15
N LEU A 442 22.06 -8.15 -12.29
CA LEU A 442 22.03 -9.48 -11.69
C LEU A 442 20.77 -10.22 -12.15
N LEU A 443 20.94 -11.30 -12.89
CA LEU A 443 19.84 -12.14 -13.38
C LEU A 443 19.83 -13.46 -12.62
N PHE A 444 18.71 -13.78 -11.98
CA PHE A 444 18.52 -15.03 -11.28
C PHE A 444 17.35 -15.83 -11.86
N SER A 445 17.59 -17.13 -12.09
CA SER A 445 16.55 -18.06 -12.52
C SER A 445 16.76 -19.47 -11.96
N ALA A 446 15.68 -20.25 -11.93
CA ALA A 446 15.76 -21.67 -11.58
C ALA A 446 16.08 -22.56 -12.77
N THR A 447 15.77 -22.12 -13.99
CA THR A 447 15.93 -22.91 -15.21
C THR A 447 16.75 -22.13 -16.23
N GLN A 448 17.32 -22.84 -17.21
CA GLN A 448 18.07 -22.23 -18.29
C GLN A 448 17.41 -22.56 -19.61
N THR A 449 16.61 -21.62 -20.10
CA THR A 449 15.95 -21.72 -21.40
C THR A 449 16.71 -20.87 -22.43
N LYS A 450 16.54 -21.18 -23.71
CA LYS A 450 17.11 -20.38 -24.82
C LYS A 450 16.66 -18.90 -24.73
N SER A 451 15.43 -18.67 -24.29
CA SER A 451 14.86 -17.34 -24.10
C SER A 451 15.54 -16.54 -22.98
N ILE A 452 16.00 -17.21 -21.91
CA ILE A 452 16.80 -16.55 -20.88
C ILE A 452 18.17 -16.15 -21.43
N LYS A 453 18.81 -16.99 -22.23
CA LYS A 453 20.09 -16.63 -22.87
C LYS A 453 19.95 -15.36 -23.71
N HIS A 454 18.86 -15.25 -24.48
CA HIS A 454 18.59 -14.05 -25.26
C HIS A 454 18.34 -12.80 -24.38
N LEU A 455 17.58 -12.94 -23.28
CA LEU A 455 17.37 -11.83 -22.35
C LEU A 455 18.70 -11.43 -21.68
N ALA A 456 19.50 -12.41 -21.26
CA ALA A 456 20.82 -12.22 -20.68
C ALA A 456 21.74 -11.42 -21.62
N THR A 457 21.77 -11.74 -22.92
CA THR A 457 22.55 -11.01 -23.93
C THR A 457 22.13 -9.54 -24.07
N LEU A 458 20.85 -9.23 -23.87
CA LEU A 458 20.35 -7.85 -23.96
C LEU A 458 20.55 -7.04 -22.67
N SER A 459 20.61 -7.71 -21.52
CA SER A 459 20.60 -7.03 -20.21
C SER A 459 21.94 -7.04 -19.48
N LEU A 460 22.84 -7.99 -19.79
CA LEU A 460 24.10 -8.21 -19.06
C LEU A 460 25.32 -7.87 -19.92
N ASN A 461 26.38 -7.38 -19.28
CA ASN A 461 27.69 -7.16 -19.88
C ASN A 461 28.74 -8.08 -19.24
N GLU A 462 29.36 -8.96 -20.03
CA GLU A 462 30.34 -9.98 -19.57
C GLU A 462 29.98 -10.66 -18.23
N PRO A 463 28.79 -11.31 -18.13
CA PRO A 463 28.31 -11.83 -16.85
C PRO A 463 29.12 -13.04 -16.37
N GLU A 464 29.33 -13.11 -15.07
CA GLU A 464 29.81 -14.31 -14.40
C GLU A 464 28.65 -15.32 -14.32
N TYR A 465 28.90 -16.52 -14.82
CA TYR A 465 27.89 -17.57 -14.87
C TYR A 465 28.05 -18.51 -13.68
N ILE A 466 27.02 -18.55 -12.83
CA ILE A 466 27.08 -19.24 -11.53
C ILE A 466 25.99 -20.30 -11.51
N ALA A 467 26.40 -21.55 -11.79
CA ALA A 467 25.52 -22.70 -11.84
C ALA A 467 25.91 -23.77 -10.81
N VAL A 468 25.40 -23.59 -9.59
CA VAL A 468 25.70 -24.45 -8.43
C VAL A 468 25.24 -25.91 -8.61
N HIS A 469 24.32 -26.16 -9.54
CA HIS A 469 23.65 -27.46 -9.68
C HIS A 469 23.72 -28.04 -11.08
N GLU A 470 24.47 -27.46 -12.01
CA GLU A 470 24.58 -27.98 -13.39
C GLU A 470 25.27 -29.36 -13.43
N GLN A 471 26.20 -29.60 -12.50
CA GLN A 471 26.88 -30.90 -12.31
C GLN A 471 26.10 -31.87 -11.40
N SER A 472 24.95 -31.47 -10.83
CA SER A 472 24.18 -32.38 -9.98
C SER A 472 23.43 -33.42 -10.81
N LYS A 473 23.51 -34.70 -10.43
CA LYS A 473 22.88 -35.83 -11.15
C LYS A 473 21.36 -35.69 -11.33
N HIS A 474 20.69 -34.86 -10.51
CA HIS A 474 19.24 -34.67 -10.53
C HIS A 474 18.85 -33.18 -10.53
N ALA A 475 17.88 -32.80 -11.36
CA ALA A 475 17.36 -31.42 -11.45
C ALA A 475 16.55 -30.97 -10.21
N THR A 476 16.18 -31.91 -9.33
CA THR A 476 15.33 -31.66 -8.15
C THR A 476 16.12 -31.74 -6.82
N PRO A 477 15.59 -31.22 -5.69
CA PRO A 477 16.27 -31.31 -4.38
C PRO A 477 16.44 -32.75 -3.90
N HIS A 478 17.55 -33.07 -3.22
CA HIS A 478 17.85 -34.44 -2.76
C HIS A 478 16.83 -35.01 -1.74
N GLY A 479 16.22 -34.15 -0.92
CA GLY A 479 15.21 -34.55 0.06
C GLY A 479 13.80 -34.74 -0.50
N LEU A 480 13.62 -34.61 -1.82
CA LEU A 480 12.33 -34.71 -2.50
C LEU A 480 12.06 -36.13 -2.98
N THR A 481 11.04 -36.78 -2.41
CA THR A 481 10.52 -38.05 -2.96
C THR A 481 9.46 -37.75 -4.00
N GLN A 482 9.67 -38.19 -5.24
CA GLN A 482 8.79 -37.89 -6.37
C GLN A 482 8.11 -39.16 -6.85
N ASN A 483 6.79 -39.17 -6.79
CA ASN A 483 5.98 -40.28 -7.25
C ASN A 483 4.93 -39.81 -8.24
N TYR A 484 4.52 -40.70 -9.12
CA TYR A 484 3.35 -40.51 -9.98
C TYR A 484 2.34 -41.64 -9.79
N VAL A 485 1.12 -41.36 -10.19
CA VAL A 485 0.01 -42.31 -10.14
C VAL A 485 -0.77 -42.22 -11.45
N VAL A 486 -1.09 -43.38 -12.01
CA VAL A 486 -1.92 -43.48 -13.20
C VAL A 486 -3.38 -43.59 -12.75
N CYS A 487 -4.22 -42.68 -13.23
CA CYS A 487 -5.64 -42.70 -12.91
C CYS A 487 -6.49 -42.18 -14.06
N ASP A 488 -7.70 -42.72 -14.17
CA ASP A 488 -8.69 -42.21 -15.13
C ASP A 488 -9.19 -40.84 -14.72
N LEU A 489 -9.64 -40.06 -15.72
CA LEU A 489 -10.06 -38.68 -15.53
C LEU A 489 -11.18 -38.55 -14.49
N GLY A 490 -12.15 -39.47 -14.50
CA GLY A 490 -13.25 -39.50 -13.54
C GLY A 490 -12.82 -39.87 -12.11
N ALA A 491 -11.73 -40.62 -11.95
CA ALA A 491 -11.26 -41.07 -10.64
C ALA A 491 -10.43 -40.01 -9.89
N LYS A 492 -9.91 -38.99 -10.58
CA LYS A 492 -9.00 -37.96 -10.00
C LYS A 492 -9.55 -37.31 -8.73
N LEU A 493 -10.84 -36.97 -8.72
CA LEU A 493 -11.46 -36.29 -7.58
C LEU A 493 -11.60 -37.22 -6.37
N ASN A 494 -11.98 -38.47 -6.59
CA ASN A 494 -12.06 -39.50 -5.55
C ASN A 494 -10.69 -39.77 -4.92
N ILE A 495 -9.63 -39.83 -5.74
CA ILE A 495 -8.25 -39.99 -5.28
C ILE A 495 -7.82 -38.79 -4.43
N LEU A 496 -8.12 -37.56 -4.87
CA LEU A 496 -7.82 -36.35 -4.10
C LEU A 496 -8.50 -36.37 -2.72
N ILE A 497 -9.78 -36.72 -2.65
CA ILE A 497 -10.51 -36.79 -1.38
C ILE A 497 -9.89 -37.85 -0.46
N ALA A 498 -9.59 -39.04 -0.99
CA ALA A 498 -8.94 -40.13 -0.24
C ALA A 498 -7.53 -39.72 0.25
N PHE A 499 -6.77 -39.00 -0.57
CA PHE A 499 -5.46 -38.48 -0.22
C PHE A 499 -5.55 -37.46 0.92
N ILE A 500 -6.49 -36.52 0.87
CA ILE A 500 -6.67 -35.53 1.94
C ILE A 500 -7.07 -36.21 3.25
N LYS A 501 -8.00 -37.17 3.20
CA LYS A 501 -8.47 -37.91 4.38
C LYS A 501 -7.37 -38.74 5.06
N SER A 502 -6.39 -39.22 4.31
CA SER A 502 -5.25 -39.96 4.87
C SER A 502 -4.15 -39.07 5.46
N HIS A 503 -4.15 -37.76 5.15
CA HIS A 503 -3.08 -36.83 5.53
C HIS A 503 -3.60 -35.56 6.23
N LEU A 504 -4.60 -35.70 7.11
CA LEU A 504 -5.27 -34.57 7.79
C LEU A 504 -4.35 -33.69 8.64
N LYS A 505 -3.24 -34.25 9.15
CA LYS A 505 -2.27 -33.54 10.01
C LYS A 505 -1.11 -32.89 9.24
N GLN A 506 -1.15 -32.90 7.91
CA GLN A 506 -0.03 -32.46 7.07
C GLN A 506 -0.39 -31.23 6.23
N LYS A 507 0.63 -30.41 5.93
CA LYS A 507 0.47 -29.25 5.06
C LYS A 507 0.66 -29.67 3.60
N THR A 508 -0.37 -29.47 2.79
CA THR A 508 -0.44 -29.94 1.39
C THR A 508 -0.80 -28.81 0.44
N ILE A 509 -0.11 -28.72 -0.70
CA ILE A 509 -0.50 -27.86 -1.82
C ILE A 509 -1.00 -28.73 -2.97
N VAL A 510 -2.21 -28.44 -3.44
CA VAL A 510 -2.86 -29.15 -4.54
C VAL A 510 -2.88 -28.25 -5.78
N PHE A 511 -2.19 -28.66 -6.84
CA PHE A 511 -2.15 -27.93 -8.11
C PHE A 511 -3.22 -28.43 -9.07
N LEU A 512 -4.00 -27.48 -9.62
CA LEU A 512 -4.99 -27.70 -10.67
C LEU A 512 -4.71 -26.76 -11.86
N SER A 513 -5.10 -27.18 -13.07
CA SER A 513 -4.80 -26.44 -14.30
C SER A 513 -5.54 -25.11 -14.40
N THR A 514 -6.77 -25.01 -13.89
CA THR A 514 -7.62 -23.82 -14.10
C THR A 514 -8.17 -23.19 -12.82
N CYS A 515 -8.34 -21.86 -12.84
CA CYS A 515 -8.94 -21.13 -11.73
C CYS A 515 -10.38 -21.57 -11.43
N ARG A 516 -11.13 -22.03 -12.44
CA ARG A 516 -12.51 -22.51 -12.28
C ARG A 516 -12.54 -23.86 -11.58
N GLN A 517 -11.62 -24.77 -11.91
CA GLN A 517 -11.45 -26.02 -11.17
C GLN A 517 -11.09 -25.77 -9.70
N VAL A 518 -10.11 -24.90 -9.42
CA VAL A 518 -9.73 -24.54 -8.04
C VAL A 518 -10.96 -24.08 -7.23
N ARG A 519 -11.76 -23.17 -7.79
CA ARG A 519 -12.98 -22.68 -7.12
C ARG A 519 -14.00 -23.80 -6.87
N PHE A 520 -14.26 -24.62 -7.87
CA PHE A 520 -15.22 -25.72 -7.76
C PHE A 520 -14.78 -26.75 -6.70
N VAL A 521 -13.54 -27.24 -6.81
CA VAL A 521 -12.99 -28.25 -5.89
C VAL A 521 -12.93 -27.72 -4.45
N TYR A 522 -12.53 -26.47 -4.26
CA TYR A 522 -12.55 -25.83 -2.95
C TYR A 522 -13.96 -25.77 -2.35
N GLN A 523 -14.94 -25.24 -3.09
CA GLN A 523 -16.32 -25.14 -2.61
C GLN A 523 -16.94 -26.51 -2.31
N LEU A 524 -16.68 -27.50 -3.17
CA LEU A 524 -17.15 -28.86 -2.99
C LEU A 524 -16.57 -29.48 -1.71
N LEU A 525 -15.25 -29.36 -1.50
CA LEU A 525 -14.59 -29.93 -0.33
C LEU A 525 -14.96 -29.19 0.97
N CYS A 526 -15.25 -27.90 0.92
CA CYS A 526 -15.83 -27.18 2.05
C CYS A 526 -17.19 -27.76 2.48
N LYS A 527 -18.02 -28.21 1.53
CA LYS A 527 -19.30 -28.88 1.83
C LYS A 527 -19.09 -30.32 2.33
N LEU A 528 -18.11 -31.04 1.79
CA LEU A 528 -17.79 -32.41 2.20
C LEU A 528 -17.06 -32.51 3.55
N GLN A 529 -16.47 -31.41 4.03
CA GLN A 529 -15.79 -31.28 5.32
C GLN A 529 -14.82 -32.45 5.62
N PRO A 530 -13.69 -32.56 4.89
CA PRO A 530 -12.77 -33.67 5.05
C PRO A 530 -12.07 -33.72 6.43
N GLY A 531 -12.21 -32.69 7.28
CA GLY A 531 -11.60 -32.63 8.61
C GLY A 531 -10.24 -31.92 8.68
N VAL A 532 -9.90 -31.12 7.66
CA VAL A 532 -8.68 -30.30 7.60
C VAL A 532 -9.02 -28.89 7.10
N PRO A 533 -8.32 -27.84 7.56
CA PRO A 533 -8.50 -26.50 7.02
C PRO A 533 -8.21 -26.45 5.52
N LEU A 534 -9.10 -25.83 4.76
CA LEU A 534 -9.00 -25.70 3.30
C LEU A 534 -8.77 -24.24 2.94
N CYS A 535 -7.86 -23.99 2.00
CA CYS A 535 -7.56 -22.67 1.45
C CYS A 535 -7.55 -22.75 -0.09
N ALA A 536 -7.79 -21.64 -0.78
CA ALA A 536 -7.73 -21.60 -2.24
C ALA A 536 -7.01 -20.35 -2.75
N LEU A 537 -6.01 -20.52 -3.62
CA LEU A 537 -5.21 -19.43 -4.16
C LEU A 537 -5.17 -19.46 -5.69
N HIS A 538 -5.84 -18.51 -6.33
CA HIS A 538 -5.86 -18.37 -7.78
C HIS A 538 -5.87 -16.90 -8.23
N GLY A 539 -5.46 -16.63 -9.48
CA GLY A 539 -5.28 -15.27 -9.99
C GLY A 539 -6.54 -14.39 -10.11
N LYS A 540 -7.75 -14.96 -9.99
CA LYS A 540 -9.01 -14.17 -9.99
C LYS A 540 -9.34 -13.51 -8.66
N TYR A 541 -8.63 -13.84 -7.57
CA TYR A 541 -8.84 -13.15 -6.30
C TYR A 541 -8.21 -11.75 -6.31
N LYS A 542 -8.85 -10.82 -5.60
CA LYS A 542 -8.28 -9.50 -5.33
C LYS A 542 -6.97 -9.66 -4.53
N GLN A 543 -6.05 -8.70 -4.68
CA GLN A 543 -4.72 -8.80 -4.07
C GLN A 543 -4.77 -8.97 -2.54
N GLY A 544 -5.54 -8.15 -1.83
CA GLY A 544 -5.65 -8.24 -0.36
C GLY A 544 -6.05 -9.64 0.10
N LYS A 545 -7.08 -10.22 -0.52
CA LYS A 545 -7.53 -11.59 -0.24
C LYS A 545 -6.46 -12.65 -0.54
N ARG A 546 -5.61 -12.45 -1.55
CA ARG A 546 -4.52 -13.39 -1.87
C ARG A 546 -3.44 -13.39 -0.78
N VAL A 547 -3.12 -12.21 -0.27
CA VAL A 547 -2.15 -12.02 0.82
C VAL A 547 -2.71 -12.61 2.12
N GLU A 548 -3.98 -12.35 2.42
CA GLU A 548 -4.70 -12.93 3.57
C GLU A 548 -4.64 -14.47 3.55
N ILE A 549 -5.03 -15.10 2.43
CA ILE A 549 -5.03 -16.56 2.29
C ILE A 549 -3.61 -17.13 2.37
N TYR A 550 -2.62 -16.42 1.84
CA TYR A 550 -1.22 -16.82 1.94
C TYR A 550 -0.77 -16.89 3.40
N TYR A 551 -0.99 -15.83 4.18
CA TYR A 551 -0.66 -15.79 5.59
C TYR A 551 -1.49 -16.78 6.44
N GLU A 552 -2.76 -16.96 6.11
CA GLU A 552 -3.62 -17.96 6.73
C GLU A 552 -3.05 -19.38 6.56
N PHE A 553 -2.56 -19.71 5.36
CA PHE A 553 -1.93 -21.00 5.10
C PHE A 553 -0.55 -21.15 5.75
N LEU A 554 0.22 -20.06 5.85
CA LEU A 554 1.50 -20.06 6.57
C LEU A 554 1.31 -20.38 8.06
N ASN A 555 0.40 -19.67 8.72
CA ASN A 555 0.21 -19.73 10.17
C ASN A 555 -0.43 -21.04 10.64
N LYS A 556 -1.14 -21.77 9.76
CA LYS A 556 -1.73 -23.06 10.11
C LYS A 556 -0.68 -24.18 10.09
N PRO A 557 -0.63 -25.06 11.10
CA PRO A 557 0.31 -26.19 11.11
C PRO A 557 -0.06 -27.27 10.08
N ALA A 558 -1.36 -27.52 9.89
CA ALA A 558 -1.91 -28.44 8.89
C ALA A 558 -3.02 -27.75 8.10
N ALA A 559 -2.93 -27.78 6.77
CA ALA A 559 -3.90 -27.18 5.86
C ALA A 559 -3.70 -27.73 4.44
N VAL A 560 -4.77 -27.70 3.65
CA VAL A 560 -4.73 -28.01 2.21
C VAL A 560 -5.03 -26.76 1.41
N MET A 561 -4.08 -26.33 0.57
CA MET A 561 -4.27 -25.19 -0.33
C MET A 561 -4.45 -25.66 -1.78
N PHE A 562 -5.60 -25.33 -2.38
CA PHE A 562 -5.84 -25.53 -3.81
C PHE A 562 -5.33 -24.33 -4.59
N ALA A 563 -4.45 -24.54 -5.55
CA ALA A 563 -3.85 -23.45 -6.29
C ALA A 563 -3.65 -23.76 -7.79
N THR A 564 -3.53 -22.69 -8.58
CA THR A 564 -2.99 -22.79 -9.95
C THR A 564 -1.49 -22.47 -9.95
N ASP A 565 -0.85 -22.45 -11.12
CA ASP A 565 0.58 -22.11 -11.29
C ASP A 565 1.00 -20.71 -10.80
N ILE A 566 0.07 -19.91 -10.30
CA ILE A 566 0.38 -18.68 -9.59
C ILE A 566 1.07 -18.95 -8.24
N ALA A 567 0.80 -20.10 -7.62
CA ALA A 567 1.45 -20.53 -6.37
C ALA A 567 2.67 -21.43 -6.60
N ALA A 568 2.93 -21.84 -7.85
CA ALA A 568 4.03 -22.76 -8.18
C ALA A 568 5.39 -22.06 -8.21
N ARG A 569 5.43 -20.74 -8.38
CA ARG A 569 6.66 -19.97 -8.62
C ARG A 569 6.73 -18.77 -7.67
N GLY A 570 7.93 -18.44 -7.19
CA GLY A 570 8.19 -17.31 -6.30
C GLY A 570 7.80 -17.51 -4.83
N LEU A 571 6.55 -17.89 -4.56
CA LEU A 571 6.02 -17.93 -3.20
C LEU A 571 6.71 -18.94 -2.27
N ASP A 572 7.24 -18.48 -1.14
CA ASP A 572 7.84 -19.34 -0.14
C ASP A 572 6.82 -19.89 0.85
N PHE A 573 6.64 -21.21 0.83
CA PHE A 573 5.81 -21.92 1.79
C PHE A 573 6.73 -22.78 2.67
N PRO A 574 7.03 -22.35 3.91
CA PRO A 574 7.81 -23.15 4.83
C PRO A 574 7.03 -24.40 5.22
N SER A 575 7.76 -25.51 5.40
CA SER A 575 7.24 -26.75 5.99
C SER A 575 6.04 -27.38 5.25
N VAL A 576 5.99 -27.27 3.92
CA VAL A 576 5.02 -28.04 3.11
C VAL A 576 5.47 -29.49 3.05
N ASN A 577 4.62 -30.43 3.48
CA ASN A 577 4.94 -31.86 3.46
C ASN A 577 4.67 -32.50 2.10
N TRP A 578 3.56 -32.10 1.47
CA TRP A 578 3.10 -32.68 0.21
C TRP A 578 2.80 -31.63 -0.86
N VAL A 579 3.27 -31.92 -2.07
CA VAL A 579 2.79 -31.29 -3.30
C VAL A 579 2.01 -32.32 -4.10
N PHE A 580 0.71 -32.12 -4.22
CA PHE A 580 -0.18 -32.97 -5.00
C PHE A 580 -0.51 -32.28 -6.32
N GLN A 581 -0.15 -32.87 -7.45
CA GLN A 581 -0.48 -32.34 -8.77
C GLN A 581 -1.63 -33.16 -9.34
N MET A 582 -2.85 -32.61 -9.25
CA MET A 582 -4.06 -33.28 -9.74
C MET A 582 -4.08 -33.34 -11.27
N ASP A 583 -3.59 -32.27 -11.90
CA ASP A 583 -3.49 -32.15 -13.35
C ASP A 583 -2.02 -32.13 -13.80
N CYS A 584 -1.77 -32.76 -14.94
CA CYS A 584 -0.46 -32.82 -15.57
C CYS A 584 0.05 -31.39 -15.87
N PRO A 585 1.30 -31.05 -15.49
CA PRO A 585 1.87 -29.72 -15.74
C PRO A 585 2.12 -29.49 -17.24
N GLU A 586 2.05 -28.22 -17.67
CA GLU A 586 2.20 -27.85 -19.09
C GLU A 586 3.58 -28.19 -19.67
N ASN A 587 4.63 -28.09 -18.85
CA ASN A 587 6.00 -28.36 -19.23
C ASN A 587 6.84 -28.80 -18.02
N VAL A 588 8.02 -29.35 -18.29
CA VAL A 588 8.96 -29.85 -17.27
C VAL A 588 9.39 -28.73 -16.30
N ALA A 589 9.60 -27.51 -16.79
CA ALA A 589 9.92 -26.38 -15.93
C ALA A 589 8.82 -26.15 -14.88
N SER A 590 7.54 -26.17 -15.29
CA SER A 590 6.41 -26.01 -14.37
C SER A 590 6.30 -27.16 -13.38
N TYR A 591 6.62 -28.39 -13.80
CA TYR A 591 6.76 -29.52 -12.87
C TYR A 591 7.80 -29.24 -11.78
N ILE A 592 9.03 -28.89 -12.16
CA ILE A 592 10.14 -28.59 -11.23
C ILE A 592 9.74 -27.50 -10.23
N HIS A 593 9.08 -26.45 -10.73
CA HIS A 593 8.63 -25.33 -9.90
C HIS A 593 7.54 -25.71 -8.90
N ARG A 594 6.54 -26.50 -9.32
CA ARG A 594 5.47 -27.03 -8.47
C ARG A 594 6.04 -27.89 -7.36
N VAL A 595 6.86 -28.90 -7.70
CA VAL A 595 7.46 -29.79 -6.69
C VAL A 595 8.47 -29.05 -5.80
N GLY A 596 9.08 -27.99 -6.31
CA GLY A 596 9.94 -27.08 -5.56
C GLY A 596 9.22 -26.24 -4.49
N ARG A 597 7.92 -26.43 -4.26
CA ARG A 597 7.20 -25.88 -3.09
C ARG A 597 7.39 -26.70 -1.82
N THR A 598 7.88 -27.94 -1.92
CA THR A 598 8.26 -28.78 -0.77
C THR A 598 9.78 -29.06 -0.82
N ALA A 599 10.30 -29.78 0.18
CA ALA A 599 11.72 -30.11 0.34
C ALA A 599 12.67 -28.89 0.30
N ARG A 600 12.29 -27.79 0.98
CA ARG A 600 13.06 -26.55 1.06
C ARG A 600 13.98 -26.53 2.28
N TYR A 601 15.10 -25.81 2.21
CA TYR A 601 16.03 -25.63 3.34
C TYR A 601 16.41 -26.95 4.06
N ASN A 602 16.76 -28.00 3.28
CA ASN A 602 17.08 -29.36 3.75
C ASN A 602 15.94 -30.14 4.43
N SER A 603 14.70 -29.63 4.42
CA SER A 603 13.53 -30.41 4.83
C SER A 603 13.23 -31.54 3.83
N GLN A 604 12.62 -32.61 4.32
CA GLN A 604 12.09 -33.66 3.45
C GLN A 604 10.72 -33.26 2.90
N GLY A 605 10.46 -33.66 1.65
CA GLY A 605 9.22 -33.35 0.96
C GLY A 605 8.78 -34.48 0.05
N LYS A 606 7.47 -34.59 -0.18
CA LYS A 606 6.89 -35.59 -1.07
C LYS A 606 6.07 -34.92 -2.16
N ALA A 607 6.22 -35.39 -3.39
CA ALA A 607 5.42 -34.94 -4.52
C ALA A 607 4.68 -36.12 -5.13
N LEU A 608 3.39 -35.93 -5.43
CA LEU A 608 2.54 -36.92 -6.10
C LEU A 608 1.94 -36.29 -7.36
N LEU A 609 2.18 -36.89 -8.53
CA LEU A 609 1.65 -36.46 -9.82
C LEU A 609 0.59 -37.42 -10.32
N CYS A 610 -0.62 -36.94 -10.58
CA CYS A 610 -1.68 -37.71 -11.23
C CYS A 610 -1.58 -37.55 -12.75
N LEU A 611 -1.44 -38.67 -13.46
CA LEU A 611 -1.40 -38.74 -14.92
C LEU A 611 -2.55 -39.59 -15.46
N LEU A 612 -3.13 -39.16 -16.58
CA LEU A 612 -4.00 -40.01 -17.38
C LEU A 612 -3.16 -41.08 -18.10
N PRO A 613 -3.71 -42.28 -18.40
CA PRO A 613 -3.00 -43.31 -19.16
C PRO A 613 -2.39 -42.79 -20.47
N SER A 614 -3.08 -41.87 -21.15
CA SER A 614 -2.60 -41.22 -22.38
C SER A 614 -1.44 -40.25 -22.18
N GLU A 615 -1.30 -39.66 -20.99
CA GLU A 615 -0.29 -38.64 -20.67
C GLU A 615 1.04 -39.28 -20.21
N VAL A 616 1.00 -40.53 -19.71
CA VAL A 616 2.14 -41.21 -19.06
C VAL A 616 3.37 -41.23 -19.95
N GLN A 617 3.24 -41.73 -21.18
CA GLN A 617 4.38 -41.96 -22.05
C GLN A 617 5.11 -40.65 -22.40
N GLY A 618 4.36 -39.63 -22.81
CA GLY A 618 4.93 -38.35 -23.20
C GLY A 618 5.54 -37.58 -22.03
N MET A 619 4.87 -37.56 -20.86
CA MET A 619 5.40 -36.85 -19.70
C MET A 619 6.59 -37.57 -19.06
N LYS A 620 6.57 -38.91 -19.01
CA LYS A 620 7.69 -39.70 -18.49
C LYS A 620 8.96 -39.46 -19.32
N GLN A 621 8.83 -39.52 -20.64
CA GLN A 621 9.94 -39.22 -21.55
C GLN A 621 10.50 -37.80 -21.33
N ALA A 622 9.63 -36.80 -21.23
CA ALA A 622 10.05 -35.41 -21.01
C ALA A 622 10.77 -35.20 -19.66
N LEU A 623 10.36 -35.94 -18.62
CA LEU A 623 11.01 -35.88 -17.30
C LEU A 623 12.35 -36.63 -17.29
N GLU A 624 12.46 -37.76 -17.98
CA GLU A 624 13.70 -38.53 -18.15
C GLU A 624 14.75 -37.72 -18.93
N GLU A 625 14.35 -37.02 -20.01
CA GLU A 625 15.20 -36.09 -20.76
C GLU A 625 15.76 -34.96 -19.86
N ALA A 626 14.99 -34.55 -18.85
CA ALA A 626 15.41 -33.58 -17.85
C ALA A 626 16.15 -34.17 -16.63
N LYS A 627 16.50 -35.47 -16.67
CA LYS A 627 17.19 -36.21 -15.60
C LYS A 627 16.38 -36.26 -14.29
N ILE A 628 15.06 -36.38 -14.39
CA ILE A 628 14.15 -36.50 -13.26
C ILE A 628 13.54 -37.91 -13.24
N GLU A 629 13.97 -38.72 -12.29
CA GLU A 629 13.39 -40.04 -12.06
C GLU A 629 12.15 -39.93 -11.16
N ILE A 630 11.02 -40.46 -11.63
CA ILE A 630 9.76 -40.53 -10.89
C ILE A 630 9.33 -42.00 -10.70
N LYS A 631 8.87 -42.34 -9.50
CA LYS A 631 8.44 -43.73 -9.18
C LYS A 631 6.93 -43.88 -9.30
N GLU A 632 6.48 -45.00 -9.85
CA GLU A 632 5.05 -45.31 -9.91
C GLU A 632 4.53 -45.77 -8.55
N LEU A 633 3.44 -45.16 -8.09
CA LEU A 633 2.67 -45.63 -6.94
C LEU A 633 1.35 -46.22 -7.42
N LYS A 634 1.08 -47.48 -7.05
CA LYS A 634 -0.22 -48.09 -7.22
C LYS A 634 -1.14 -47.66 -6.08
N ILE A 635 -2.33 -47.16 -6.42
CA ILE A 635 -3.36 -46.83 -5.43
C ILE A 635 -3.95 -48.12 -4.89
N ASN A 636 -4.13 -48.20 -3.58
CA ASN A 636 -4.93 -49.27 -2.99
C ASN A 636 -6.43 -48.97 -3.20
N PRO A 637 -7.15 -49.75 -4.02
CA PRO A 637 -8.56 -49.52 -4.32
C PRO A 637 -9.46 -49.60 -3.08
N GLN A 638 -9.05 -50.29 -2.02
CA GLN A 638 -9.80 -50.39 -0.77
C GLN A 638 -9.89 -49.07 -0.01
N LYS A 639 -8.97 -48.12 -0.27
CA LYS A 639 -8.96 -46.79 0.38
C LYS A 639 -9.66 -45.71 -0.43
N THR A 640 -10.08 -46.02 -1.66
CA THR A 640 -10.83 -45.10 -2.54
C THR A 640 -12.32 -45.40 -2.45
N SER A 641 -13.06 -44.58 -1.72
CA SER A 641 -14.52 -44.61 -1.71
C SER A 641 -15.07 -43.76 -2.85
N ASP A 642 -16.16 -44.20 -3.48
CA ASP A 642 -16.85 -43.40 -4.48
C ASP A 642 -17.66 -42.27 -3.84
N TYR A 643 -17.44 -41.04 -4.32
CA TYR A 643 -18.15 -39.84 -3.86
C TYR A 643 -19.17 -39.32 -4.87
N GLN A 644 -19.34 -39.95 -6.03
CA GLN A 644 -20.18 -39.45 -7.11
C GLN A 644 -21.61 -39.11 -6.65
N GLN A 645 -22.29 -40.02 -5.94
CA GLN A 645 -23.65 -39.80 -5.44
C GLN A 645 -23.74 -38.63 -4.44
N LYS A 646 -22.73 -38.48 -3.56
CA LYS A 646 -22.66 -37.37 -2.58
C LYS A 646 -22.40 -36.03 -3.27
N ILE A 647 -21.58 -36.03 -4.32
CA ILE A 647 -21.32 -34.83 -5.10
C ILE A 647 -22.59 -34.43 -5.86
N GLN A 648 -23.29 -35.38 -6.48
CA GLN A 648 -24.56 -35.14 -7.16
C GLN A 648 -25.62 -34.53 -6.22
N SER A 649 -25.74 -35.03 -4.99
CA SER A 649 -26.68 -34.46 -4.02
C SER A 649 -26.31 -33.02 -3.60
N ILE A 650 -25.02 -32.73 -3.42
CA ILE A 650 -24.54 -31.35 -3.16
C ILE A 650 -24.84 -30.43 -4.34
N LEU A 651 -24.64 -30.88 -5.57
CA LEU A 651 -24.91 -30.09 -6.77
C LEU A 651 -26.41 -29.88 -7.02
N ALA A 652 -27.24 -30.83 -6.60
CA ALA A 652 -28.70 -30.67 -6.62
C ALA A 652 -29.16 -29.64 -5.59
N ALA A 653 -28.53 -29.61 -4.41
CA ALA A 653 -28.85 -28.67 -3.34
C ALA A 653 -28.34 -27.24 -3.61
N ASP A 654 -27.15 -27.08 -4.19
CA ASP A 654 -26.50 -25.77 -4.39
C ASP A 654 -26.31 -25.43 -5.88
N LYS A 655 -27.17 -24.53 -6.37
CA LYS A 655 -27.13 -24.04 -7.76
C LYS A 655 -25.82 -23.34 -8.09
N GLU A 656 -25.18 -22.65 -7.15
CA GLU A 656 -23.92 -21.96 -7.43
C GLU A 656 -22.81 -22.96 -7.72
N ILE A 657 -22.68 -24.00 -6.88
CA ILE A 657 -21.68 -25.07 -7.05
C ILE A 657 -21.90 -25.79 -8.39
N LYS A 658 -23.16 -26.09 -8.75
CA LYS A 658 -23.50 -26.67 -10.06
C LYS A 658 -23.01 -25.81 -11.23
N THR A 659 -23.24 -24.50 -11.21
CA THR A 659 -22.74 -23.62 -12.28
C THR A 659 -21.21 -23.54 -12.30
N ASN A 660 -20.56 -23.62 -11.14
CA ASN A 660 -19.11 -23.65 -11.05
C ASN A 660 -18.54 -24.97 -11.57
N ALA A 661 -19.23 -26.10 -11.36
CA ALA A 661 -18.87 -27.41 -11.93
C ALA A 661 -18.90 -27.38 -13.46
N GLN A 662 -19.98 -26.88 -14.06
CA GLN A 662 -20.10 -26.73 -15.53
C GLN A 662 -18.98 -25.84 -16.09
N LYS A 663 -18.71 -24.70 -15.45
CA LYS A 663 -17.62 -23.79 -15.85
C LYS A 663 -16.23 -24.42 -15.66
N ALA A 664 -16.05 -25.24 -14.62
CA ALA A 664 -14.80 -25.96 -14.38
C ALA A 664 -14.54 -27.01 -15.45
N PHE A 665 -15.57 -27.79 -15.82
CA PHE A 665 -15.53 -28.74 -16.92
C PHE A 665 -15.08 -28.08 -18.23
N MET A 666 -15.81 -27.04 -18.66
CA MET A 666 -15.50 -26.33 -19.91
C MET A 666 -14.10 -25.70 -19.89
N SER A 667 -13.70 -25.14 -18.75
CA SER A 667 -12.38 -24.51 -18.60
C SER A 667 -11.26 -25.54 -18.67
N TYR A 668 -11.44 -26.72 -18.09
CA TYR A 668 -10.43 -27.78 -18.12
C TYR A 668 -10.23 -28.31 -19.54
N VAL A 669 -11.30 -28.69 -20.23
CA VAL A 669 -11.20 -29.20 -21.62
C VAL A 669 -10.56 -28.15 -22.53
N ARG A 670 -10.94 -26.87 -22.38
CA ARG A 670 -10.30 -25.77 -23.11
C ARG A 670 -8.81 -25.62 -22.78
N SER A 671 -8.40 -25.86 -21.54
CA SER A 671 -6.98 -25.78 -21.15
C SER A 671 -6.14 -26.86 -21.82
N ILE A 672 -6.60 -28.11 -21.83
CA ILE A 672 -5.92 -29.24 -22.52
C ILE A 672 -5.83 -28.96 -24.02
N PHE A 673 -6.92 -28.46 -24.62
CA PHE A 673 -6.95 -28.09 -26.02
C PHE A 673 -5.92 -27.00 -26.39
N LEU A 674 -5.68 -26.02 -25.51
CA LEU A 674 -4.74 -24.93 -25.78
C LEU A 674 -3.27 -25.32 -25.61
N GLN A 675 -2.97 -26.46 -24.97
CA GLN A 675 -1.59 -26.90 -24.72
C GLN A 675 -0.80 -27.08 -26.03
N PRO A 676 0.49 -26.71 -26.06
CA PRO A 676 1.35 -26.87 -27.24
C PRO A 676 1.70 -28.35 -27.49
N ASP A 677 2.01 -29.11 -26.45
CA ASP A 677 2.51 -30.49 -26.58
C ASP A 677 1.40 -31.52 -26.80
N LYS A 678 1.04 -31.73 -28.06
CA LYS A 678 -0.01 -32.69 -28.45
C LYS A 678 0.37 -34.16 -28.26
N LYS A 679 1.66 -34.46 -28.13
CA LYS A 679 2.14 -35.80 -27.77
C LYS A 679 1.63 -36.22 -26.39
N VAL A 680 1.64 -35.29 -25.43
CA VAL A 680 1.15 -35.50 -24.05
C VAL A 680 -0.36 -35.24 -23.97
N PHE A 681 -0.81 -34.12 -24.53
CA PHE A 681 -2.18 -33.62 -24.36
C PHE A 681 -3.06 -33.90 -25.58
N GLN A 682 -3.69 -35.07 -25.59
CA GLN A 682 -4.58 -35.52 -26.66
C GLN A 682 -6.05 -35.27 -26.28
N THR A 683 -6.69 -34.29 -26.93
CA THR A 683 -8.08 -33.91 -26.62
C THR A 683 -9.09 -34.98 -27.05
N SER A 684 -8.86 -35.64 -28.19
CA SER A 684 -9.77 -36.63 -28.79
C SER A 684 -9.95 -37.89 -27.92
N LYS A 685 -8.95 -38.23 -27.10
CA LYS A 685 -8.98 -39.41 -26.21
C LYS A 685 -9.53 -39.12 -24.81
N LEU A 686 -10.05 -37.92 -24.55
CA LEU A 686 -10.58 -37.57 -23.23
C LEU A 686 -12.00 -38.11 -23.05
N PRO A 687 -12.30 -38.90 -22.00
CA PRO A 687 -13.65 -39.37 -21.73
C PRO A 687 -14.49 -38.25 -21.12
N LEU A 688 -15.16 -37.46 -21.97
CA LEU A 688 -15.91 -36.27 -21.57
C LEU A 688 -17.10 -36.60 -20.66
N ASP A 689 -17.84 -37.65 -20.97
CA ASP A 689 -19.03 -38.03 -20.19
C ASP A 689 -18.67 -38.55 -18.80
N ALA A 690 -17.69 -39.44 -18.71
CA ALA A 690 -17.18 -39.95 -17.43
C ALA A 690 -16.62 -38.80 -16.57
N PHE A 691 -15.96 -37.81 -17.20
CA PHE A 691 -15.49 -36.63 -16.48
C PHE A 691 -16.65 -35.77 -15.97
N ALA A 692 -17.68 -35.53 -16.79
CA ALA A 692 -18.85 -34.77 -16.36
C ALA A 692 -19.56 -35.44 -15.18
N GLN A 693 -19.73 -36.76 -15.23
CA GLN A 693 -20.31 -37.57 -14.16
C GLN A 693 -19.48 -37.49 -12.87
N SER A 694 -18.16 -37.53 -12.97
CA SER A 694 -17.27 -37.40 -11.79
C SER A 694 -17.37 -36.05 -11.07
N LEU A 695 -17.75 -34.99 -11.79
CA LEU A 695 -18.01 -33.67 -11.21
C LEU A 695 -19.42 -33.57 -10.61
N GLY A 696 -20.23 -34.63 -10.71
CA GLY A 696 -21.63 -34.71 -10.28
C GLY A 696 -22.63 -34.12 -11.28
N LEU A 697 -22.23 -33.88 -12.53
CA LEU A 697 -23.15 -33.46 -13.59
C LEU A 697 -23.88 -34.68 -14.17
N LEU A 698 -25.13 -34.49 -14.60
CA LEU A 698 -25.93 -35.56 -15.22
C LEU A 698 -25.42 -35.96 -16.61
N GLY A 699 -24.69 -35.07 -17.29
CA GLY A 699 -24.10 -35.30 -18.60
C GLY A 699 -23.14 -34.17 -18.98
N ALA A 700 -22.37 -34.37 -20.05
CA ALA A 700 -21.43 -33.37 -20.53
C ALA A 700 -22.17 -32.10 -21.03
N PRO A 701 -21.82 -30.90 -20.52
CA PRO A 701 -22.31 -29.65 -21.07
C PRO A 701 -21.93 -29.52 -22.55
N ARG A 702 -22.86 -29.10 -23.40
CA ARG A 702 -22.57 -28.81 -24.81
C ARG A 702 -21.57 -27.66 -24.92
N MET A 703 -20.56 -27.84 -25.76
CA MET A 703 -19.49 -26.87 -25.97
C MET A 703 -19.42 -26.55 -27.46
N ALA A 704 -20.00 -25.43 -27.88
CA ALA A 704 -20.03 -25.00 -29.29
C ALA A 704 -18.64 -24.92 -29.95
N PHE A 705 -17.56 -24.76 -29.17
CA PHE A 705 -16.21 -24.77 -29.70
C PHE A 705 -15.70 -26.17 -30.06
N LEU A 706 -16.21 -27.24 -29.45
CA LEU A 706 -15.84 -28.63 -29.77
C LEU A 706 -16.53 -29.11 -31.03
N ASP A 707 -17.77 -28.69 -31.26
CA ASP A 707 -18.52 -29.00 -32.48
C ASP A 707 -17.78 -28.37 -33.69
N GLN A 708 -17.38 -27.11 -33.59
CA GLN A 708 -16.50 -26.43 -34.57
C GLN A 708 -15.11 -27.07 -34.75
N LEU A 709 -14.71 -28.00 -33.88
CA LEU A 709 -13.40 -28.65 -33.90
C LEU A 709 -13.45 -30.08 -34.45
N GLN A 710 -14.55 -30.80 -34.28
CA GLN A 710 -14.75 -32.07 -34.99
C GLN A 710 -14.71 -31.86 -36.51
N ASP A 711 -15.18 -30.70 -36.97
CA ASP A 711 -15.11 -30.27 -38.38
C ASP A 711 -13.70 -29.80 -38.81
N ALA A 712 -12.78 -29.53 -37.87
CA ALA A 712 -11.47 -28.91 -38.14
C ALA A 712 -10.27 -29.84 -37.87
N GLU A 713 -10.47 -31.07 -37.37
CA GLU A 713 -9.40 -32.06 -37.19
C GLU A 713 -8.87 -32.62 -38.53
N THR A 714 -9.49 -32.28 -39.65
CA THR A 714 -9.09 -32.69 -41.01
C THR A 714 -8.18 -31.71 -41.76
N ASP A 715 -7.92 -30.48 -41.27
CA ASP A 715 -7.17 -29.49 -42.07
C ASP A 715 -6.26 -28.51 -41.30
N VAL A 716 -5.31 -27.90 -42.04
CA VAL A 716 -4.34 -26.84 -41.66
C VAL A 716 -4.99 -25.66 -40.91
N ASN A 717 -6.31 -25.52 -40.99
CA ASN A 717 -7.12 -24.51 -40.30
C ASN A 717 -7.15 -24.65 -38.76
N GLY A 718 -6.91 -25.85 -38.22
CA GLY A 718 -6.93 -26.09 -36.78
C GLY A 718 -5.82 -25.37 -35.99
N GLU A 719 -4.61 -25.24 -36.55
CA GLU A 719 -3.53 -24.46 -35.93
C GLU A 719 -3.78 -22.96 -35.99
N ASN A 720 -4.35 -22.46 -37.08
CA ASN A 720 -4.73 -21.05 -37.23
C ASN A 720 -5.82 -20.66 -36.22
N LEU A 721 -6.87 -21.47 -36.05
CA LEU A 721 -7.90 -21.23 -35.03
C LEU A 721 -7.32 -21.29 -33.61
N ARG A 722 -6.39 -22.21 -33.34
CA ARG A 722 -5.68 -22.29 -32.05
C ARG A 722 -4.81 -21.08 -31.79
N ALA A 723 -4.05 -20.62 -32.79
CA ALA A 723 -3.24 -19.40 -32.72
C ALA A 723 -4.12 -18.17 -32.51
N GLU A 724 -5.25 -18.08 -33.22
CA GLU A 724 -6.24 -17.02 -33.05
C GLU A 724 -6.88 -17.06 -31.65
N LEU A 725 -7.19 -18.23 -31.10
CA LEU A 725 -7.71 -18.37 -29.73
C LEU A 725 -6.66 -18.04 -28.66
N ARG A 726 -5.37 -18.37 -28.90
CA ARG A 726 -4.24 -17.94 -28.05
C ARG A 726 -4.06 -16.42 -28.11
N ALA A 727 -4.20 -15.82 -29.29
CA ALA A 727 -4.18 -14.37 -29.48
C ALA A 727 -5.40 -13.70 -28.81
N LYS A 728 -6.61 -14.27 -28.95
CA LYS A 728 -7.84 -13.80 -28.27
C LYS A 728 -7.73 -13.88 -26.74
N LYS A 729 -6.99 -14.84 -26.17
CA LYS A 729 -6.65 -14.88 -24.73
C LYS A 729 -5.84 -13.63 -24.32
N ASN A 730 -4.93 -13.16 -25.18
CA ASN A 730 -4.17 -11.92 -24.99
C ASN A 730 -5.00 -10.66 -25.27
N VAL A 731 -5.92 -10.69 -26.24
CA VAL A 731 -6.83 -9.57 -26.58
C VAL A 731 -7.90 -9.36 -25.51
N ASN A 732 -8.45 -10.42 -24.90
CA ASN A 732 -9.40 -10.26 -23.78
C ASN A 732 -8.75 -9.58 -22.56
N ARG A 733 -7.42 -9.74 -22.39
CA ARG A 733 -6.64 -8.99 -21.41
C ARG A 733 -6.55 -7.50 -21.78
N LYS A 734 -6.33 -7.17 -23.06
CA LYS A 734 -6.38 -5.79 -23.58
C LYS A 734 -7.79 -5.18 -23.47
N LEU A 735 -8.84 -5.95 -23.72
CA LEU A 735 -10.24 -5.50 -23.59
C LEU A 735 -10.62 -5.26 -22.11
N GLN A 736 -10.12 -6.08 -21.19
CA GLN A 736 -10.29 -5.85 -19.76
C GLN A 736 -9.56 -4.56 -19.33
N GLN A 737 -8.32 -4.37 -19.80
CA GLN A 737 -7.57 -3.12 -19.60
C GLN A 737 -8.28 -1.90 -20.21
N LEU A 738 -8.94 -2.07 -21.36
CA LEU A 738 -9.74 -1.01 -21.99
C LEU A 738 -11.02 -0.71 -21.21
N LYS A 739 -11.71 -1.72 -20.67
CA LYS A 739 -12.86 -1.54 -19.77
C LYS A 739 -12.48 -0.85 -18.47
N ASP A 740 -11.30 -1.15 -17.93
CA ASP A 740 -10.75 -0.50 -16.74
C ASP A 740 -10.34 0.95 -17.07
N LYS A 741 -9.76 1.22 -18.26
CA LYS A 741 -9.51 2.57 -18.77
C LYS A 741 -10.79 3.38 -18.97
N ILE A 742 -11.85 2.80 -19.54
CA ILE A 742 -13.16 3.45 -19.74
C ILE A 742 -13.83 3.75 -18.40
N LYS A 743 -13.68 2.86 -17.40
CA LYS A 743 -14.16 3.12 -16.03
C LYS A 743 -13.39 4.28 -15.38
N ALA A 744 -12.07 4.30 -15.52
CA ALA A 744 -11.23 5.39 -15.02
C ALA A 744 -11.56 6.73 -15.72
N GLU A 745 -11.83 6.71 -17.02
CA GLU A 745 -12.23 7.90 -17.78
C GLU A 745 -13.64 8.39 -17.40
N LYS A 746 -14.59 7.48 -17.14
CA LYS A 746 -15.92 7.84 -16.60
C LYS A 746 -15.83 8.43 -15.20
N GLN A 747 -14.91 7.96 -14.36
CA GLN A 747 -14.62 8.57 -13.06
C GLN A 747 -13.98 9.96 -13.23
N ARG A 748 -13.04 10.12 -14.18
CA ARG A 748 -12.42 11.41 -14.50
C ARG A 748 -13.44 12.43 -15.03
N LYS A 749 -14.39 12.01 -15.88
CA LYS A 749 -15.51 12.85 -16.36
C LYS A 749 -16.57 13.13 -15.29
N ARG A 750 -16.70 12.28 -14.26
CA ARG A 750 -17.51 12.57 -13.07
C ARG A 750 -16.82 13.63 -12.19
N GLN A 751 -15.53 13.47 -11.93
CA GLN A 751 -14.72 14.42 -11.15
C GLN A 751 -14.61 15.78 -11.86
N ALA A 752 -14.46 15.80 -13.19
CA ALA A 752 -14.46 17.04 -13.98
C ALA A 752 -15.84 17.75 -14.00
N ARG A 753 -16.93 16.99 -13.81
CA ARG A 753 -18.29 17.52 -13.68
C ARG A 753 -18.60 18.02 -12.26
N GLU A 754 -17.93 17.45 -11.27
CA GLU A 754 -17.95 17.91 -9.88
C GLU A 754 -17.13 19.20 -9.74
N SER A 755 -15.97 19.31 -10.41
CA SER A 755 -15.19 20.56 -10.45
C SER A 755 -15.88 21.69 -11.24
N SER A 756 -16.65 21.37 -12.29
CA SER A 756 -17.42 22.38 -13.04
C SER A 756 -18.72 22.81 -12.33
N LYS A 757 -19.12 22.13 -11.25
CA LYS A 757 -20.28 22.50 -10.43
C LYS A 757 -19.92 23.40 -9.25
N ALA A 758 -18.63 23.62 -9.00
CA ALA A 758 -18.12 24.47 -7.91
C ALA A 758 -18.11 25.98 -8.25
N SER A 759 -18.71 26.42 -9.36
CA SER A 759 -18.74 27.82 -9.80
C SER A 759 -20.12 28.50 -9.62
N LYS A 760 -20.82 28.23 -8.51
CA LYS A 760 -21.95 29.03 -8.01
C LYS A 760 -22.01 28.91 -6.46
N PRO A 761 -22.28 30.00 -5.71
CA PRO A 761 -22.24 29.98 -4.26
C PRO A 761 -23.57 29.56 -3.61
N ASP A 762 -23.43 29.17 -2.34
CA ASP A 762 -24.42 29.01 -1.26
C ASP A 762 -25.26 27.72 -1.18
N ALA A 763 -24.84 26.82 -0.28
CA ALA A 763 -25.59 26.36 0.90
C ALA A 763 -24.91 25.11 1.51
N GLU A 764 -24.62 25.15 2.81
CA GLU A 764 -24.00 24.07 3.58
C GLU A 764 -24.84 22.78 3.61
N MET A 765 -24.16 21.63 3.52
CA MET A 765 -24.67 20.32 3.94
C MET A 765 -23.56 19.45 4.54
N PRO A 766 -23.93 18.46 5.39
CA PRO A 766 -23.10 17.93 6.47
C PRO A 766 -22.24 16.72 6.09
N LEU A 767 -21.24 16.45 6.94
CA LEU A 767 -20.32 15.30 6.90
C LEU A 767 -21.05 13.96 7.09
N PRO A 768 -20.72 12.91 6.32
CA PRO A 768 -21.07 11.54 6.66
C PRO A 768 -20.03 10.90 7.58
N GLU A 769 -20.58 10.16 8.55
CA GLU A 769 -19.91 9.44 9.63
C GLU A 769 -18.94 8.34 9.16
N SER A 770 -17.98 8.11 10.06
CA SER A 770 -16.93 7.12 10.06
C SER A 770 -17.39 5.68 9.79
N SER A 771 -16.74 5.01 8.84
CA SER A 771 -16.55 3.57 8.88
C SER A 771 -15.13 3.26 9.34
N THR A 772 -15.08 2.33 10.29
CA THR A 772 -13.97 1.90 11.10
C THR A 772 -13.02 0.94 10.36
N LEU A 773 -11.74 1.00 10.76
CA LEU A 773 -10.68 -0.01 10.65
C LEU A 773 -10.05 -0.24 9.26
N ASP A 774 -8.88 0.36 9.06
CA ASP A 774 -7.73 -0.19 8.30
C ASP A 774 -6.42 0.43 8.86
N GLU A 775 -6.24 0.39 10.18
CA GLU A 775 -4.94 0.64 10.81
C GLU A 775 -4.25 -0.71 11.00
N ASP A 776 -3.61 -1.23 9.95
CA ASP A 776 -2.49 -2.16 10.05
C ASP A 776 -1.91 -2.40 8.65
N ALA A 777 -0.87 -1.63 8.30
CA ALA A 777 0.23 -1.94 7.34
C ALA A 777 0.77 -0.70 6.58
N PHE A 778 0.96 0.43 7.27
CA PHE A 778 1.61 1.60 6.68
C PHE A 778 2.74 2.12 7.58
N LEU A 779 3.92 1.51 7.47
CA LEU A 779 5.14 1.94 8.16
C LEU A 779 6.14 2.48 7.13
N THR A 780 6.16 3.81 6.97
CA THR A 780 7.34 4.54 6.51
C THR A 780 8.22 4.76 7.75
N VAL A 781 9.37 4.10 7.83
CA VAL A 781 10.32 4.33 8.92
C VAL A 781 11.51 5.09 8.34
N ARG A 782 11.74 6.31 8.83
CA ARG A 782 13.07 6.91 8.80
C ARG A 782 13.86 6.25 9.92
N CYS A 783 14.95 5.57 9.58
CA CYS A 783 15.81 4.94 10.58
C CYS A 783 16.73 6.01 11.18
N ARG A 784 16.57 6.33 12.48
CA ARG A 784 17.60 6.99 13.28
C ARG A 784 18.08 6.03 14.36
N TYR A 785 19.38 6.03 14.57
CA TYR A 785 20.09 5.18 15.52
C TYR A 785 19.81 5.66 16.95
N GLU A 786 19.27 4.78 17.81
CA GLU A 786 19.36 4.92 19.26
C GLU A 786 20.12 3.68 19.81
N PRO A 787 21.03 3.83 20.78
CA PRO A 787 21.70 2.70 21.41
C PRO A 787 20.77 1.99 22.41
N ASP A 788 20.73 0.66 22.34
CA ASP A 788 19.94 -0.24 23.19
C ASP A 788 20.47 -0.30 24.65
N ASP A 789 19.57 -0.15 25.63
CA ASP A 789 19.69 -0.71 26.99
C ASP A 789 18.54 -1.71 27.19
N GLU A 790 18.87 -2.98 27.43
CA GLU A 790 17.93 -4.10 27.61
C GLU A 790 17.48 -4.27 29.08
N ILE A 791 16.18 -4.40 29.35
CA ILE A 791 15.62 -5.18 30.49
C ILE A 791 14.23 -5.77 30.09
N PRO A 792 13.71 -6.83 30.75
CA PRO A 792 13.24 -8.04 30.06
C PRO A 792 11.70 -8.17 30.02
N VAL A 793 11.22 -8.94 29.06
CA VAL A 793 9.79 -9.23 28.85
C VAL A 793 9.35 -10.41 29.73
N ALA A 794 8.40 -10.17 30.63
CA ALA A 794 7.57 -11.21 31.24
C ALA A 794 6.18 -11.19 30.59
N VAL A 795 5.74 -12.37 30.13
CA VAL A 795 4.47 -12.64 29.47
C VAL A 795 3.36 -12.82 30.52
N SER A 796 2.19 -12.20 30.31
CA SER A 796 0.93 -12.71 30.86
C SER A 796 -0.27 -12.29 29.99
N ASP A 797 -0.96 -13.31 29.49
CA ASP A 797 -2.29 -13.28 28.90
C ASP A 797 -3.37 -12.76 29.86
N THR A 798 -4.53 -12.43 29.29
CA THR A 798 -5.88 -12.20 29.86
C THR A 798 -6.22 -10.84 30.47
N ARG A 799 -7.30 -10.23 29.94
CA ARG A 799 -8.38 -9.47 30.66
C ARG A 799 -9.39 -8.94 29.63
N GLU A 800 -10.58 -9.53 29.52
CA GLU A 800 -11.76 -9.34 30.38
C GLU A 800 -12.31 -7.92 30.42
N ARG A 801 -13.54 -7.79 29.93
CA ARG A 801 -14.44 -6.64 30.07
C ARG A 801 -14.68 -6.35 31.55
N LYS A 802 -14.27 -5.17 32.04
CA LYS A 802 -14.59 -4.73 33.41
C LYS A 802 -16.01 -4.16 33.47
N LYS A 803 -16.88 -4.91 34.16
CA LYS A 803 -18.13 -4.42 34.78
C LYS A 803 -17.77 -3.50 35.96
N HIS A 804 -18.58 -2.47 36.20
CA HIS A 804 -18.48 -1.58 37.36
C HIS A 804 -18.53 -2.38 38.68
N LYS A 805 -17.54 -2.18 39.56
CA LYS A 805 -17.58 -2.69 40.94
C LYS A 805 -18.13 -1.61 41.87
N LYS A 806 -19.18 -1.96 42.60
CA LYS A 806 -19.71 -1.23 43.76
C LYS A 806 -18.64 -1.19 44.86
N ILE A 807 -18.37 0.01 45.38
CA ILE A 807 -17.54 0.21 46.57
C ILE A 807 -18.40 -0.09 47.80
N ARG A 808 -17.93 -1.01 48.65
CA ARG A 808 -18.44 -1.25 50.00
C ARG A 808 -17.67 -0.34 50.95
N LEU A 809 -18.38 0.53 51.68
CA LEU A 809 -17.86 1.33 52.77
C LEU A 809 -17.98 0.51 54.06
N ASP A 810 -16.84 0.17 54.68
CA ASP A 810 -16.81 -0.30 56.07
C ASP A 810 -16.56 0.90 56.99
N VAL A 811 -17.50 1.07 57.91
CA VAL A 811 -17.60 2.13 58.91
C VAL A 811 -16.71 1.78 60.10
N HIS A 812 -15.86 2.72 60.54
CA HIS A 812 -15.50 2.83 61.96
C HIS A 812 -15.39 4.30 62.38
N ASN A 813 -16.01 4.56 63.53
CA ASN A 813 -16.36 5.86 64.11
C ASN A 813 -15.15 6.71 64.53
N SER A 814 -15.27 8.03 64.37
CA SER A 814 -14.86 9.00 65.39
C SER A 814 -15.72 10.27 65.27
N SER A 815 -16.46 10.53 66.34
CA SER A 815 -17.51 11.53 66.51
C SER A 815 -16.99 12.97 66.59
N ARG A 816 -17.49 13.86 65.72
CA ARG A 816 -17.42 15.31 65.93
C ARG A 816 -18.83 15.89 65.81
N LYS A 817 -19.36 16.39 66.93
CA LYS A 817 -20.69 17.02 67.02
C LYS A 817 -20.55 18.51 66.69
N VAL A 818 -21.45 19.05 65.88
CA VAL A 818 -21.55 20.48 65.55
C VAL A 818 -22.97 20.93 65.92
N PHE A 819 -23.09 22.09 66.56
CA PHE A 819 -24.34 22.74 66.96
C PHE A 819 -24.53 24.01 66.12
N ASP A 820 -25.78 24.42 65.90
CA ASP A 820 -26.12 25.73 65.33
C ASP A 820 -26.16 26.84 66.41
N ASP A 821 -26.25 28.10 65.98
CA ASP A 821 -26.18 29.29 66.85
C ASP A 821 -27.41 29.47 67.78
N GLU A 822 -28.38 28.56 67.71
CA GLU A 822 -29.55 28.51 68.61
C GLU A 822 -29.53 27.26 69.52
N GLY A 823 -28.42 26.51 69.52
CA GLY A 823 -28.14 25.45 70.49
C GLY A 823 -28.84 24.11 70.22
N ASN A 824 -29.34 23.87 69.02
CA ASN A 824 -29.98 22.61 68.65
C ASN A 824 -29.05 21.69 67.82
N MET A 825 -29.34 20.39 67.89
CA MET A 825 -28.58 19.34 67.20
C MET A 825 -29.18 19.03 65.83
N VAL A 826 -28.45 19.27 64.74
CA VAL A 826 -28.91 18.97 63.36
C VAL A 826 -28.05 17.88 62.72
N ASN A 827 -28.69 16.94 62.01
CA ASN A 827 -28.07 15.76 61.39
C ASN A 827 -27.69 16.03 59.91
N PRO A 828 -26.45 15.71 59.43
CA PRO A 828 -25.97 16.11 58.09
C PRO A 828 -26.63 15.46 56.85
N LEU A 829 -27.70 14.68 56.99
CA LEU A 829 -28.28 13.89 55.89
C LEU A 829 -29.49 14.54 55.18
N GLU A 830 -30.07 15.61 55.72
CA GLU A 830 -31.25 16.27 55.12
C GLU A 830 -30.93 17.39 54.11
N GLN A 831 -29.69 17.90 54.09
CA GLN A 831 -29.28 18.94 53.13
C GLN A 831 -28.85 18.41 51.76
N ILE A 832 -28.54 17.11 51.64
CA ILE A 832 -28.05 16.51 50.39
C ILE A 832 -29.24 16.03 49.51
N ALA A 833 -30.34 15.60 50.13
CA ALA A 833 -31.51 15.06 49.41
C ALA A 833 -32.31 16.11 48.62
N THR A 834 -32.24 17.40 48.99
CA THR A 834 -32.98 18.48 48.32
C THR A 834 -32.26 19.04 47.09
N GLN A 835 -30.93 18.85 46.97
CA GLN A 835 -30.16 19.31 45.80
C GLN A 835 -30.18 18.30 44.63
N GLU A 836 -30.37 17.01 44.90
CA GLU A 836 -30.38 15.98 43.84
C GLU A 836 -31.69 15.93 43.04
N TYR A 837 -32.82 16.36 43.61
CA TYR A 837 -34.13 16.27 42.93
C TYR A 837 -34.38 17.37 41.88
N GLN A 838 -33.70 18.52 41.98
CA GLN A 838 -33.83 19.64 41.04
C GLN A 838 -32.92 19.50 39.80
N ALA A 839 -31.85 18.71 39.90
CA ALA A 839 -30.92 18.46 38.78
C ALA A 839 -31.44 17.38 37.81
N GLU A 840 -32.19 16.39 38.28
CA GLU A 840 -32.70 15.31 37.42
C GLU A 840 -33.92 15.71 36.57
N THR A 841 -34.72 16.67 37.04
CA THR A 841 -35.92 17.15 36.34
C THR A 841 -35.58 18.06 35.16
N SER A 842 -34.53 18.87 35.28
CA SER A 842 -34.06 19.78 34.22
C SER A 842 -33.33 19.07 33.07
N ILE A 843 -32.68 17.94 33.32
CA ILE A 843 -32.00 17.15 32.27
C ILE A 843 -33.01 16.38 31.40
N ARG A 844 -34.08 15.84 31.99
CA ARG A 844 -35.12 15.11 31.25
C ARG A 844 -35.93 15.99 30.30
N GLU A 845 -36.16 17.25 30.65
CA GLU A 845 -36.87 18.20 29.77
C GLU A 845 -36.03 18.59 28.54
N LEU A 846 -34.71 18.71 28.70
CA LEU A 846 -33.77 18.99 27.60
C LEU A 846 -33.59 17.80 26.66
N GLU A 847 -33.57 16.57 27.18
CA GLU A 847 -33.50 15.35 26.38
C GLU A 847 -34.76 15.17 25.51
N ALA A 848 -35.95 15.39 26.07
CA ALA A 848 -37.22 15.33 25.34
C ALA A 848 -37.32 16.38 24.22
N GLN A 849 -36.80 17.59 24.45
CA GLN A 849 -36.76 18.63 23.41
C GLN A 849 -35.77 18.29 22.28
N SER A 850 -34.66 17.61 22.60
CA SER A 850 -33.69 17.17 21.60
C SER A 850 -34.24 16.08 20.67
N GLU A 851 -35.04 15.14 21.20
CA GLU A 851 -35.64 14.06 20.42
C GLU A 851 -36.74 14.58 19.47
N VAL A 852 -37.55 15.52 19.93
CA VAL A 852 -38.57 16.19 19.09
C VAL A 852 -37.91 16.97 17.95
N PHE A 853 -36.79 17.65 18.22
CA PHE A 853 -36.03 18.35 17.20
C PHE A 853 -35.41 17.40 16.18
N ALA A 854 -34.81 16.29 16.63
CA ALA A 854 -34.22 15.27 15.76
C ALA A 854 -35.28 14.61 14.85
N ALA A 855 -36.47 14.31 15.38
CA ALA A 855 -37.58 13.76 14.60
C ALA A 855 -38.06 14.73 13.50
N LYS A 856 -38.11 16.04 13.81
CA LYS A 856 -38.52 17.08 12.86
C LYS A 856 -37.50 17.29 11.74
N VAL A 857 -36.20 17.20 12.05
CA VAL A 857 -35.11 17.24 11.05
C VAL A 857 -35.13 16.00 10.15
N ALA A 858 -35.37 14.81 10.71
CA ALA A 858 -35.47 13.57 9.94
C ALA A 858 -36.66 13.55 8.96
N ALA A 859 -37.80 14.13 9.36
CA ALA A 859 -38.96 14.28 8.47
C ALA A 859 -38.66 15.20 7.27
N ARG A 860 -37.98 16.32 7.51
CA ARG A 860 -37.60 17.29 6.47
C ARG A 860 -36.60 16.70 5.46
N LEU A 861 -35.66 15.89 5.92
CA LEU A 861 -34.70 15.18 5.06
C LEU A 861 -35.38 14.15 4.14
N LYS A 862 -36.39 13.42 4.64
CA LYS A 862 -37.16 12.46 3.82
C LYS A 862 -37.98 13.16 2.73
N GLU A 863 -38.53 14.33 3.02
CA GLU A 863 -39.29 15.12 2.05
C GLU A 863 -38.36 15.63 0.93
N GLN A 864 -37.18 16.15 1.29
CA GLN A 864 -36.15 16.57 0.34
C GLN A 864 -35.62 15.41 -0.53
N GLU A 865 -35.38 14.22 0.05
CA GLU A 865 -34.99 13.04 -0.73
C GLU A 865 -36.06 12.63 -1.76
N SER A 866 -37.35 12.79 -1.41
CA SER A 866 -38.45 12.45 -2.30
C SER A 866 -38.54 13.40 -3.51
N GLU A 867 -38.25 14.69 -3.29
CA GLU A 867 -38.20 15.71 -4.33
C GLU A 867 -36.97 15.55 -5.24
N ASP A 868 -35.80 15.26 -4.67
CA ASP A 868 -34.58 15.02 -5.44
C ASP A 868 -34.69 13.75 -6.30
N ARG A 869 -35.40 12.72 -5.79
CA ARG A 869 -35.71 11.52 -6.57
C ARG A 869 -36.67 11.79 -7.73
N LYS A 870 -37.61 12.74 -7.59
CA LYS A 870 -38.48 13.19 -8.70
C LYS A 870 -37.67 13.98 -9.74
N ARG A 871 -36.84 14.93 -9.31
CA ARG A 871 -35.97 15.73 -10.21
C ARG A 871 -34.98 14.87 -10.99
N GLU A 872 -34.37 13.86 -10.37
CA GLU A 872 -33.44 12.98 -11.10
C GLU A 872 -34.18 12.07 -12.11
N LYS A 873 -35.40 11.62 -11.82
CA LYS A 873 -36.24 10.88 -12.80
C LYS A 873 -36.57 11.75 -14.01
N GLU A 874 -36.92 13.02 -13.81
CA GLU A 874 -37.17 13.97 -14.91
C GLU A 874 -35.91 14.24 -15.73
N ARG A 875 -34.76 14.43 -15.08
CA ARG A 875 -33.48 14.62 -15.76
C ARG A 875 -33.08 13.41 -16.61
N ILE A 876 -33.35 12.19 -16.13
CA ILE A 876 -33.12 10.96 -16.89
C ILE A 876 -34.05 10.90 -18.10
N ARG A 877 -35.35 11.19 -17.94
CA ARG A 877 -36.32 11.25 -19.05
C ARG A 877 -35.89 12.25 -20.13
N ALA A 878 -35.52 13.48 -19.75
CA ALA A 878 -35.01 14.49 -20.67
C ALA A 878 -33.75 14.03 -21.43
N LYS A 879 -32.85 13.30 -20.76
CA LYS A 879 -31.63 12.77 -21.38
C LYS A 879 -31.92 11.63 -22.36
N HIS A 880 -32.91 10.78 -22.09
CA HIS A 880 -33.38 9.76 -23.04
C HIS A 880 -34.08 10.40 -24.25
N GLN A 881 -34.85 11.46 -24.04
CA GLN A 881 -35.51 12.22 -25.11
C GLN A 881 -34.48 12.90 -26.02
N LYS A 882 -33.45 13.54 -25.44
CA LYS A 882 -32.34 14.17 -26.17
C LYS A 882 -31.49 13.15 -26.95
N LYS A 883 -31.39 11.90 -26.46
CA LYS A 883 -30.76 10.79 -27.19
C LYS A 883 -31.62 10.28 -28.35
N ARG A 884 -32.94 10.17 -28.19
CA ARG A 884 -33.85 9.83 -29.30
C ARG A 884 -33.80 10.88 -30.41
N LEU A 885 -33.78 12.17 -30.05
CA LEU A 885 -33.63 13.28 -30.99
C LEU A 885 -32.27 13.25 -31.71
N LYS A 886 -31.18 12.92 -31.02
CA LYS A 886 -29.86 12.74 -31.65
C LYS A 886 -29.78 11.50 -32.55
N MET A 887 -30.46 10.41 -32.21
CA MET A 887 -30.54 9.22 -33.07
C MET A 887 -31.37 9.49 -34.32
N LYS A 888 -32.49 10.22 -34.20
CA LYS A 888 -33.27 10.70 -35.36
C LYS A 888 -32.48 11.68 -36.23
N GLY A 889 -31.75 12.62 -35.63
CA GLY A 889 -30.88 13.54 -36.37
C GLY A 889 -29.69 12.85 -37.05
N ALA A 890 -29.17 11.77 -36.46
CA ALA A 890 -28.13 10.95 -37.08
C ALA A 890 -28.65 10.06 -38.21
N LEU A 891 -29.92 9.61 -38.15
CA LEU A 891 -30.57 8.90 -39.27
C LEU A 891 -30.78 9.84 -40.47
N ASN A 892 -31.24 11.06 -40.23
CA ASN A 892 -31.41 12.05 -41.31
C ASN A 892 -30.06 12.47 -41.93
N GLN A 893 -28.98 12.54 -41.14
CA GLN A 893 -27.63 12.81 -41.67
C GLN A 893 -27.00 11.63 -42.43
N SER A 894 -27.49 10.40 -42.22
CA SER A 894 -27.06 9.24 -43.02
C SER A 894 -27.84 9.08 -44.33
N GLU A 895 -29.02 9.70 -44.46
CA GLU A 895 -29.74 9.79 -45.74
C GLU A 895 -29.13 10.88 -46.66
N ASP A 896 -28.55 11.94 -46.08
CA ASP A 896 -27.87 13.02 -46.83
C ASP A 896 -26.45 12.68 -47.32
N PHE A 897 -25.89 11.52 -46.94
CA PHE A 897 -24.56 11.07 -47.39
C PHE A 897 -24.60 9.90 -48.38
N ALA A 898 -25.79 9.40 -48.73
CA ALA A 898 -25.97 8.35 -49.74
C ALA A 898 -26.35 8.90 -51.13
N SER A 899 -26.47 10.22 -51.29
CA SER A 899 -26.92 10.89 -52.52
C SER A 899 -25.84 11.71 -53.23
N ASN A 900 -24.56 11.36 -53.10
CA ASN A 900 -23.47 12.01 -53.85
C ASN A 900 -22.33 11.05 -54.19
N SER A 901 -22.59 10.09 -55.09
CA SER A 901 -21.57 9.56 -56.01
C SER A 901 -22.15 8.53 -57.00
N VAL A 902 -22.96 8.94 -57.99
CA VAL A 902 -22.93 8.34 -59.34
C VAL A 902 -23.44 9.41 -60.32
N GLN A 903 -22.55 10.00 -61.11
CA GLN A 903 -22.92 10.60 -62.39
C GLN A 903 -21.93 10.09 -63.43
N LEU A 904 -22.43 9.27 -64.35
CA LEU A 904 -22.05 9.30 -65.76
C LEU A 904 -23.24 8.76 -66.58
N ASN A 905 -23.92 9.71 -67.21
CA ASN A 905 -24.69 9.67 -68.46
C ASN A 905 -25.72 8.55 -68.68
N ILE A 906 -26.99 8.95 -68.86
CA ILE A 906 -27.80 8.77 -70.08
C ILE A 906 -28.99 9.75 -70.02
N ALA A 907 -29.39 10.20 -71.20
CA ALA A 907 -30.32 11.26 -71.55
C ALA A 907 -31.78 11.12 -71.04
N GLY A 908 -32.49 12.27 -71.02
CA GLY A 908 -33.89 12.31 -71.49
C GLY A 908 -34.94 12.95 -70.57
N SER A 909 -35.35 14.17 -70.93
CA SER A 909 -36.74 14.70 -71.03
C SER A 909 -37.67 14.83 -69.82
N ASP A 910 -38.12 16.09 -69.64
CA ASP A 910 -39.52 16.58 -69.48
C ASP A 910 -40.25 16.43 -68.13
N GLU A 911 -40.53 17.54 -67.44
CA GLU A 911 -41.83 18.27 -67.37
C GLU A 911 -42.89 17.51 -66.54
N ASN A 912 -43.15 17.91 -65.29
CA ASN A 912 -44.07 18.97 -64.80
C ASN A 912 -45.45 18.42 -64.38
N GLU A 913 -45.97 19.05 -63.32
CA GLU A 913 -47.35 19.11 -62.82
C GLU A 913 -47.91 17.99 -61.90
N SER A 914 -47.94 18.37 -60.61
CA SER A 914 -49.08 18.35 -59.69
C SER A 914 -50.41 17.75 -60.16
N THR A 915 -51.09 16.99 -59.29
CA THR A 915 -52.21 17.46 -58.45
C THR A 915 -52.64 16.35 -57.46
N GLU A 916 -53.09 16.75 -56.27
CA GLU A 916 -53.62 15.93 -55.15
C GLU A 916 -54.89 15.13 -55.49
N GLY A 917 -55.16 14.04 -54.73
CA GLY A 917 -56.46 13.38 -54.75
C GLY A 917 -56.57 12.01 -54.06
N ASP A 918 -56.56 12.02 -52.73
CA ASP A 918 -57.44 11.29 -51.79
C ASP A 918 -57.52 9.74 -51.65
N ALA A 919 -57.56 9.36 -50.36
CA ALA A 919 -58.09 8.19 -49.64
C ALA A 919 -58.06 6.74 -50.20
N GLY A 920 -57.49 5.82 -49.40
CA GLY A 920 -57.76 4.37 -49.50
C GLY A 920 -56.98 3.45 -48.55
N SER A 921 -57.59 3.16 -47.39
CA SER A 921 -57.67 1.85 -46.69
C SER A 921 -56.45 0.92 -46.47
N THR A 922 -56.23 0.62 -45.17
CA THR A 922 -55.88 -0.69 -44.52
C THR A 922 -54.74 -1.57 -45.04
N ASP A 923 -53.70 -1.66 -44.19
CA ASP A 923 -53.08 -2.84 -43.57
C ASP A 923 -53.19 -4.21 -44.28
N ASP A 924 -52.02 -4.83 -44.56
CA ASP A 924 -51.63 -6.05 -43.84
C ASP A 924 -50.11 -6.31 -43.90
N ASP A 925 -49.58 -6.78 -42.76
CA ASP A 925 -48.46 -7.71 -42.55
C ASP A 925 -47.06 -7.43 -43.13
N SER A 926 -45.93 -7.81 -42.51
CA SER A 926 -45.53 -8.31 -41.19
C SER A 926 -44.01 -8.49 -41.29
N GLU A 927 -43.22 -8.24 -40.23
CA GLU A 927 -42.01 -9.02 -39.90
C GLU A 927 -41.28 -8.48 -38.64
N ASP A 928 -41.13 -9.39 -37.69
CA ASP A 928 -40.13 -9.58 -36.62
C ASP A 928 -39.07 -8.50 -36.31
N HIS A 929 -39.13 -7.95 -35.08
CA HIS A 929 -38.06 -8.18 -34.08
C HIS A 929 -38.47 -7.76 -32.65
N CYS A 930 -38.45 -8.75 -31.75
CA CYS A 930 -38.95 -8.71 -30.39
C CYS A 930 -38.03 -7.95 -29.40
N MET A 931 -38.63 -6.97 -28.72
CA MET A 931 -38.15 -6.33 -27.50
C MET A 931 -38.57 -7.15 -26.27
N ASN A 932 -37.63 -7.47 -25.37
CA ASN A 932 -37.93 -7.80 -23.96
C ASN A 932 -37.72 -6.54 -23.11
N ALA A 933 -38.76 -5.88 -22.62
CA ALA A 933 -39.63 -6.24 -21.50
C ALA A 933 -38.98 -5.96 -20.13
N HIS A 934 -39.41 -4.87 -19.49
CA HIS A 934 -39.65 -4.78 -18.05
C HIS A 934 -40.42 -3.50 -17.70
N SER A 935 -41.74 -3.58 -17.86
CA SER A 935 -42.74 -2.80 -17.13
C SER A 935 -43.80 -3.79 -16.65
N SER A 936 -43.60 -4.43 -15.50
CA SER A 936 -44.58 -5.40 -14.96
C SER A 936 -44.36 -5.72 -13.47
N ILE A 937 -44.15 -4.70 -12.63
CA ILE A 937 -44.20 -4.89 -11.16
C ILE A 937 -45.46 -4.26 -10.55
N THR A 938 -46.12 -3.34 -11.27
CA THR A 938 -47.33 -2.65 -10.79
C THR A 938 -48.64 -3.40 -11.05
N ASP A 939 -48.64 -4.41 -11.93
CA ASP A 939 -49.86 -5.16 -12.28
C ASP A 939 -50.02 -6.46 -11.47
N HIS A 940 -48.98 -6.90 -10.76
CA HIS A 940 -49.05 -8.07 -9.86
C HIS A 940 -49.49 -7.72 -8.43
N GLU A 941 -49.36 -6.46 -8.00
CA GLU A 941 -49.84 -6.01 -6.67
C GLU A 941 -51.37 -5.82 -6.64
N ASN A 942 -51.99 -5.41 -7.77
CA ASN A 942 -53.44 -5.23 -7.86
C ASN A 942 -54.22 -6.55 -8.03
N VAL A 943 -53.57 -7.63 -8.49
CA VAL A 943 -54.17 -8.97 -8.58
C VAL A 943 -54.04 -9.75 -7.27
N ALA A 944 -53.03 -9.45 -6.45
CA ALA A 944 -52.88 -10.05 -5.10
C ALA A 944 -53.89 -9.49 -4.08
N LEU A 945 -54.28 -8.21 -4.20
CA LEU A 945 -55.29 -7.57 -3.34
C LEU A 945 -56.73 -8.03 -3.64
N SER A 946 -57.04 -8.45 -4.86
CA SER A 946 -58.38 -8.93 -5.23
C SER A 946 -58.64 -10.41 -4.91
N LEU A 947 -57.59 -11.21 -4.69
CA LEU A 947 -57.69 -12.63 -4.33
C LEU A 947 -57.67 -12.90 -2.81
N LEU A 948 -57.28 -11.93 -1.97
CA LEU A 948 -57.34 -12.02 -0.51
C LEU A 948 -58.69 -11.58 0.09
N GLN A 949 -59.60 -11.00 -0.71
CA GLN A 949 -60.95 -10.59 -0.28
C GLN A 949 -62.05 -11.60 -0.67
N LYS A 950 -61.68 -12.81 -1.13
CA LYS A 950 -62.61 -13.92 -1.41
C LYS A 950 -62.21 -15.23 -0.72
N ARG A 951 -61.82 -15.13 0.56
CA ARG A 951 -61.86 -16.23 1.53
C ARG A 951 -62.43 -15.75 2.85
#